data_AF-A0A6Q2YR53-F1
#
_entry.id   AF-A0A6Q2YR53-F1
#
_cell.length_a   1.000
_cell.length_b   1.000
_cell.length_c   1.000
_cell.angle_alpha   90.00
_cell.angle_beta   90.00
_cell.angle_gamma   90.00
#
_symmetry.space_group_name_H-M   'P 1'
#
loop_
_entity.id
_entity.type
_entity.pdbx_description
1 polymer ?
#
loop_
_entity_poly.entity_id
_entity_poly.type
_entity_poly.pdbx_seq_one_letter_code
_entity_poly.pdbx_strand_id
1 'polypeptide(L)'
;MQPERCHSRPAGFAWLLGVFSCLPFCPTNGIDKVNNRRLYKDLVVGVPKEIFKNERRVAVSPAGVELLVKQGFNVQVESGAGEHAKFSDQMYINAGASITDTDGAFGSDLVLKVRGPVLNEATGKHEAELLKPKSTLVSFIYPAQNPELMEKLAQSRCTVLAMDQVPRVTIAQGYDALSSMANIAGYKAVVLAANHFGRFFTGQITAAGKVPPAKVLVIGGGVAGLAAAGAAKSMGAIVRGFDTRPAALEQFKSFGAEPLEVHIKESGDGVGGYAKEMSPEFIAAEMELFAKQCKEVDILISTALIPGLTIAKRIEITDLPQLVAAFHSLVGLAAVLTCVAEYMIEYPHLDVHPAANMVKTVAYIGTYIGGVTFSGSLVAYGKLQGILNSAPLMLPGRHVMNASLMAASVGGMVPFMLSADYATGMGCLVGVSGLSTVMGVTLTMAIGGADMPVVITVLNSYSGWALCAEGFLLDNNLMTIVGALIGSSGAILSYIMCVAMNRSLPNVILGGFGTSSTAGGKPMEITGTHTEVNVDQSVELIKEANSIIITPGWGLCAAKAQYPIADMVKMLVEQGKTVRFGIHPVAGRMPGQLNVLLAEAGVPYDVVLEMDEINEDFKETDLTLVVGANDTVNSAAQEDPNSIIAGMPVLEVWKSKQVIVMKRTMGVGYAAVDNPIFYKPNTSMLLGDAKKTCDTLQAKIREAYY
;
A
#
# COMPACT_ATOMS: atom_id res chain seq x y z
N MET A 1 43.22 -38.02 24.89
CA MET A 1 43.72 -38.08 23.50
C MET A 1 42.60 -37.63 22.58
N GLN A 2 42.94 -36.80 21.60
CA GLN A 2 42.03 -36.05 20.74
C GLN A 2 41.17 -36.93 19.81
N PRO A 3 40.07 -36.36 19.28
CA PRO A 3 39.06 -37.01 18.44
C PRO A 3 39.35 -36.84 16.94
N GLU A 4 38.91 -37.78 16.10
CA GLU A 4 38.80 -37.54 14.66
C GLU A 4 37.44 -36.96 14.29
N ARG A 5 37.50 -35.74 13.74
CA ARG A 5 36.38 -34.99 13.15
C ARG A 5 36.13 -35.51 11.73
N CYS A 6 34.89 -35.89 11.43
CA CYS A 6 34.43 -35.99 10.05
C CYS A 6 33.75 -34.66 9.67
N HIS A 7 34.51 -33.78 9.02
CA HIS A 7 34.02 -32.55 8.41
C HIS A 7 33.43 -32.81 7.01
N SER A 8 32.46 -31.97 6.64
CA SER A 8 31.91 -31.73 5.29
C SER A 8 30.78 -32.66 4.79
N ARG A 9 29.52 -32.24 5.04
CA ARG A 9 28.42 -32.40 4.09
C ARG A 9 27.80 -31.01 3.84
N PRO A 10 27.55 -30.60 2.60
CA PRO A 10 26.96 -29.29 2.31
C PRO A 10 25.50 -29.22 2.78
N ALA A 11 25.16 -28.18 3.52
CA ALA A 11 23.88 -27.96 4.21
C ALA A 11 22.72 -27.52 3.28
N GLY A 12 22.65 -28.05 2.06
CA GLY A 12 21.67 -27.62 1.05
C GLY A 12 20.48 -28.57 0.80
N PHE A 13 20.41 -29.74 1.43
CA PHE A 13 19.68 -30.87 0.82
C PHE A 13 18.79 -31.71 1.75
N ALA A 14 18.41 -31.22 2.93
CA ALA A 14 17.59 -32.00 3.89
C ALA A 14 16.06 -31.82 3.76
N TRP A 15 15.59 -30.90 2.91
CA TRP A 15 14.19 -30.44 2.90
C TRP A 15 13.16 -31.51 2.53
N LEU A 16 13.46 -32.29 1.49
CA LEU A 16 12.53 -33.27 0.92
C LEU A 16 12.27 -34.46 1.85
N LEU A 17 13.21 -34.79 2.74
CA LEU A 17 13.06 -35.93 3.66
C LEU A 17 12.28 -35.54 4.94
N GLY A 18 12.31 -34.27 5.34
CA GLY A 18 11.71 -33.79 6.60
C GLY A 18 10.18 -33.82 6.58
N VAL A 19 9.56 -33.30 5.52
CA VAL A 19 8.09 -33.21 5.38
C VAL A 19 7.43 -34.59 5.38
N PHE A 20 8.08 -35.61 4.81
CA PHE A 20 7.54 -36.97 4.78
C PHE A 20 7.82 -37.79 6.05
N SER A 21 8.78 -37.37 6.88
CA SER A 21 9.14 -38.09 8.11
C SER A 21 8.21 -37.81 9.31
N CYS A 22 7.43 -36.73 9.28
CA CYS A 22 6.45 -36.39 10.32
C CYS A 22 5.05 -36.96 10.10
N LEU A 23 4.82 -37.69 9.01
CA LEU A 23 3.62 -38.48 8.85
C LEU A 23 3.84 -39.86 9.51
N PRO A 24 2.87 -40.43 10.24
CA PRO A 24 3.06 -41.70 10.93
C PRO A 24 3.09 -42.82 9.88
N PHE A 25 4.26 -43.16 9.35
CA PHE A 25 4.43 -44.21 8.36
C PHE A 25 5.64 -45.07 8.71
N CYS A 26 5.36 -46.19 9.36
CA CYS A 26 6.30 -47.28 9.55
C CYS A 26 6.47 -48.05 8.23
N PRO A 27 7.67 -48.50 7.83
CA PRO A 27 7.85 -49.31 6.64
C PRO A 27 7.63 -50.78 6.98
N THR A 28 6.58 -51.40 6.45
CA THR A 28 6.49 -52.86 6.40
C THR A 28 6.10 -53.32 5.00
N ASN A 29 6.99 -54.10 4.39
CA ASN A 29 6.70 -54.91 3.22
C ASN A 29 5.58 -55.89 3.57
N GLY A 30 4.43 -55.75 2.93
CA GLY A 30 3.31 -56.69 3.07
C GLY A 30 1.99 -55.98 3.33
N ILE A 31 1.12 -56.03 2.32
CA ILE A 31 -0.34 -55.81 2.32
C ILE A 31 -0.94 -55.28 3.64
N ASP A 32 -1.24 -53.99 3.70
CA ASP A 32 -2.06 -53.40 4.76
C ASP A 32 -3.45 -53.03 4.22
N LYS A 33 -4.44 -53.90 4.46
CA LYS A 33 -5.86 -53.68 4.12
C LYS A 33 -6.63 -52.92 5.22
N VAL A 34 -5.94 -52.29 6.18
CA VAL A 34 -6.56 -51.73 7.40
C VAL A 34 -6.46 -50.21 7.51
N ASN A 35 -5.64 -49.53 6.71
CA ASN A 35 -5.56 -48.07 6.70
C ASN A 35 -5.92 -47.51 5.33
N ASN A 36 -6.86 -46.57 5.30
CA ASN A 36 -7.45 -45.94 4.12
C ASN A 36 -6.47 -45.01 3.36
N ARG A 37 -5.22 -45.44 3.13
CA ARG A 37 -4.10 -44.62 2.63
C ARG A 37 -3.64 -45.11 1.25
N ARG A 38 -3.50 -44.17 0.29
CA ARG A 38 -2.95 -44.43 -1.05
C ARG A 38 -1.44 -44.70 -0.97
N LEU A 39 -0.93 -45.57 -1.85
CA LEU A 39 0.51 -45.86 -1.94
C LEU A 39 1.22 -44.75 -2.73
N TYR A 40 2.50 -44.49 -2.43
CA TYR A 40 3.27 -43.44 -3.13
C TYR A 40 3.33 -43.64 -4.65
N LYS A 41 3.45 -44.91 -5.10
CA LYS A 41 3.46 -45.27 -6.53
C LYS A 41 2.16 -44.94 -7.27
N ASP A 42 1.07 -44.73 -6.54
CA ASP A 42 -0.24 -44.39 -7.09
C ASP A 42 -0.48 -42.87 -7.09
N LEU A 43 0.50 -42.07 -6.64
CA LEU A 43 0.43 -40.61 -6.57
C LEU A 43 1.36 -39.96 -7.60
N VAL A 44 0.89 -38.88 -8.20
CA VAL A 44 1.64 -38.06 -9.14
C VAL A 44 1.95 -36.69 -8.53
N VAL A 45 3.21 -36.28 -8.60
CA VAL A 45 3.69 -34.94 -8.23
C VAL A 45 3.91 -34.12 -9.48
N GLY A 46 3.21 -32.99 -9.59
CA GLY A 46 3.29 -32.04 -10.68
C GLY A 46 4.14 -30.82 -10.31
N VAL A 47 5.01 -30.42 -11.23
CA VAL A 47 5.86 -29.22 -11.11
C VAL A 47 5.56 -28.29 -12.30
N PRO A 48 4.56 -27.41 -12.17
CA PRO A 48 4.23 -26.44 -13.21
C PRO A 48 5.29 -25.33 -13.32
N LYS A 49 5.34 -24.70 -14.49
CA LYS A 49 6.13 -23.51 -14.77
C LYS A 49 5.51 -22.30 -14.07
N GLU A 50 6.35 -21.41 -13.54
CA GLU A 50 5.86 -20.15 -12.97
C GLU A 50 5.59 -19.13 -14.08
N ILE A 51 4.37 -18.57 -14.09
CA ILE A 51 3.94 -17.54 -15.05
C ILE A 51 4.04 -16.12 -14.49
N PHE A 52 4.33 -15.97 -13.19
CA PHE A 52 4.53 -14.66 -12.58
C PHE A 52 5.70 -13.92 -13.25
N LYS A 53 5.49 -12.66 -13.62
CA LYS A 53 6.46 -11.85 -14.37
C LYS A 53 7.84 -11.89 -13.72
N ASN A 54 8.85 -12.26 -14.51
CA ASN A 54 10.26 -12.37 -14.11
C ASN A 54 10.57 -13.39 -12.98
N GLU A 55 9.66 -14.30 -12.63
CA GLU A 55 10.02 -15.43 -11.77
C GLU A 55 10.98 -16.36 -12.52
N ARG A 56 12.06 -16.77 -11.84
CA ARG A 56 13.13 -17.56 -12.46
C ARG A 56 13.43 -18.84 -11.70
N ARG A 57 12.82 -19.03 -10.53
CA ARG A 57 12.96 -20.23 -9.72
C ARG A 57 11.97 -21.29 -10.18
N VAL A 58 12.23 -22.52 -9.77
CA VAL A 58 11.37 -23.69 -9.99
C VAL A 58 11.18 -24.41 -8.65
N ALA A 59 10.02 -25.02 -8.43
CA ALA A 59 9.67 -25.60 -7.14
C ALA A 59 10.55 -26.82 -6.78
N VAL A 60 11.01 -27.57 -7.78
CA VAL A 60 11.82 -28.78 -7.59
C VAL A 60 12.97 -28.79 -8.60
N SER A 61 14.20 -29.02 -8.10
CA SER A 61 15.38 -29.26 -8.94
C SER A 61 15.48 -30.74 -9.34
N PRO A 62 16.30 -31.11 -10.34
CA PRO A 62 16.52 -32.52 -10.69
C PRO A 62 16.93 -33.41 -9.51
N ALA A 63 17.79 -32.91 -8.61
CA ALA A 63 18.15 -33.64 -7.39
C ALA A 63 16.95 -33.85 -6.44
N GLY A 64 16.00 -32.91 -6.41
CA GLY A 64 14.76 -33.08 -5.67
C GLY A 64 13.82 -34.11 -6.29
N VAL A 65 13.80 -34.20 -7.63
CA VAL A 65 13.08 -35.24 -8.36
C VAL A 65 13.61 -36.63 -8.02
N GLU A 66 14.93 -36.84 -8.04
CA GLU A 66 15.54 -38.13 -7.68
C GLU A 66 15.10 -38.63 -6.30
N LEU A 67 14.98 -37.71 -5.33
CA LEU A 67 14.52 -38.04 -3.97
C LEU A 67 13.05 -38.46 -3.95
N LEU A 68 12.17 -37.73 -4.65
CA LEU A 68 10.75 -38.07 -4.76
C LEU A 68 10.54 -39.41 -5.44
N VAL A 69 11.25 -39.65 -6.54
CA VAL A 69 11.21 -40.91 -7.29
C VAL A 69 11.72 -42.06 -6.42
N LYS A 70 12.84 -41.87 -5.71
CA LYS A 70 13.39 -42.86 -4.77
C LYS A 70 12.41 -43.20 -3.64
N GLN A 71 11.62 -42.23 -3.20
CA GLN A 71 10.59 -42.43 -2.18
C GLN A 71 9.35 -43.15 -2.73
N GLY A 72 9.19 -43.18 -4.06
CA GLY A 72 8.18 -43.95 -4.77
C GLY A 72 7.11 -43.11 -5.47
N PHE A 73 7.24 -41.79 -5.54
CA PHE A 73 6.32 -40.93 -6.28
C PHE A 73 6.61 -40.95 -7.78
N ASN A 74 5.56 -40.79 -8.60
CA ASN A 74 5.74 -40.41 -10.00
C ASN A 74 5.85 -38.90 -10.10
N VAL A 75 6.83 -38.38 -10.84
CA VAL A 75 7.02 -36.93 -10.98
C VAL A 75 6.80 -36.51 -12.43
N GLN A 76 5.98 -35.48 -12.60
CA GLN A 76 5.69 -34.82 -13.87
C GLN A 76 6.12 -33.35 -13.80
N VAL A 77 6.89 -32.90 -14.77
CA VAL A 77 7.40 -31.53 -14.84
C VAL A 77 6.90 -30.89 -16.12
N GLU A 78 6.33 -29.69 -16.02
CA GLU A 78 5.91 -28.93 -17.20
C GLU A 78 7.14 -28.58 -18.06
N SER A 79 7.03 -28.72 -19.38
CA SER A 79 8.15 -28.39 -20.28
C SER A 79 8.63 -26.95 -20.09
N GLY A 80 9.95 -26.78 -19.94
CA GLY A 80 10.58 -25.49 -19.73
C GLY A 80 10.40 -24.90 -18.32
N ALA A 81 9.82 -25.62 -17.35
CA ALA A 81 9.64 -25.11 -15.99
C ALA A 81 10.96 -24.71 -15.30
N GLY A 82 12.06 -25.44 -15.57
CA GLY A 82 13.37 -25.18 -14.96
C GLY A 82 14.31 -24.30 -15.78
N GLU A 83 13.92 -23.84 -16.97
CA GLU A 83 14.85 -23.22 -17.92
C GLU A 83 15.53 -21.96 -17.36
N HIS A 84 14.74 -21.09 -16.72
CA HIS A 84 15.26 -19.87 -16.09
C HIS A 84 16.13 -20.15 -14.85
N ALA A 85 15.92 -21.30 -14.19
CA ALA A 85 16.73 -21.80 -13.09
C ALA A 85 17.97 -22.59 -13.57
N LYS A 86 18.21 -22.64 -14.89
CA LYS A 86 19.30 -23.38 -15.54
C LYS A 86 19.21 -24.90 -15.39
N PHE A 87 18.00 -25.43 -15.28
CA PHE A 87 17.71 -26.86 -15.38
C PHE A 87 16.96 -27.15 -16.68
N SER A 88 17.55 -27.93 -17.58
CA SER A 88 16.88 -28.33 -18.82
C SER A 88 15.93 -29.51 -18.58
N ASP A 89 14.93 -29.65 -19.45
CA ASP A 89 13.98 -30.77 -19.41
C ASP A 89 14.70 -32.14 -19.42
N GLN A 90 15.82 -32.25 -20.14
CA GLN A 90 16.63 -33.47 -20.15
C GLN A 90 17.20 -33.82 -18.77
N MET A 91 17.54 -32.83 -17.94
CA MET A 91 18.02 -33.08 -16.57
C MET A 91 16.90 -33.67 -15.71
N TYR A 92 15.66 -33.24 -15.90
CA TYR A 92 14.50 -33.80 -15.21
C TYR A 92 14.20 -35.23 -15.66
N ILE A 93 14.30 -35.50 -16.97
CA ILE A 93 14.16 -36.87 -17.52
C ILE A 93 15.21 -37.80 -16.92
N ASN A 94 16.48 -37.37 -16.88
CA ASN A 94 17.57 -38.15 -16.30
C ASN A 94 17.38 -38.43 -14.80
N ALA A 95 16.71 -37.52 -14.09
CA ALA A 95 16.35 -37.67 -12.68
C ALA A 95 15.13 -38.60 -12.43
N GLY A 96 14.48 -39.07 -13.50
CA GLY A 96 13.34 -39.99 -13.43
C GLY A 96 11.96 -39.32 -13.48
N ALA A 97 11.87 -38.02 -13.80
CA ALA A 97 10.59 -37.39 -14.10
C ALA A 97 10.16 -37.61 -15.56
N SER A 98 8.86 -37.44 -15.81
CA SER A 98 8.31 -37.30 -17.16
C SER A 98 8.00 -35.82 -17.45
N ILE A 99 8.15 -35.41 -18.71
CA ILE A 99 7.80 -34.06 -19.14
C ILE A 99 6.35 -34.04 -19.61
N THR A 100 5.61 -32.99 -19.22
CA THR A 100 4.19 -32.84 -19.51
C THR A 100 3.86 -31.39 -19.90
N ASP A 101 2.60 -31.13 -20.26
CA ASP A 101 2.06 -29.79 -20.49
C ASP A 101 1.51 -29.18 -19.18
N THR A 102 1.03 -27.94 -19.26
CA THR A 102 0.50 -27.20 -18.11
C THR A 102 -0.67 -27.95 -17.46
N ASP A 103 -1.61 -28.46 -18.26
CA ASP A 103 -2.78 -29.19 -17.74
C ASP A 103 -2.39 -30.49 -17.04
N GLY A 104 -1.40 -31.23 -17.57
CA GLY A 104 -0.86 -32.42 -16.91
C GLY A 104 -0.17 -32.11 -15.59
N ALA A 105 0.60 -31.01 -15.52
CA ALA A 105 1.27 -30.60 -14.28
C ALA A 105 0.26 -30.21 -13.18
N PHE A 106 -0.75 -29.40 -13.49
CA PHE A 106 -1.80 -29.01 -12.54
C PHE A 106 -2.81 -30.14 -12.23
N GLY A 107 -2.99 -31.10 -13.14
CA GLY A 107 -3.80 -32.31 -12.96
C GLY A 107 -3.22 -33.37 -12.01
N SER A 108 -2.06 -33.10 -11.40
CA SER A 108 -1.36 -34.01 -10.49
C SER A 108 -2.00 -34.11 -9.09
N ASP A 109 -1.73 -35.19 -8.35
CA ASP A 109 -2.26 -35.38 -6.97
C ASP A 109 -1.64 -34.39 -5.98
N LEU A 110 -0.36 -34.09 -6.19
CA LEU A 110 0.39 -33.08 -5.47
C LEU A 110 0.92 -32.07 -6.49
N VAL A 111 0.65 -30.79 -6.30
CA VAL A 111 1.17 -29.71 -7.14
C VAL A 111 2.14 -28.88 -6.32
N LEU A 112 3.38 -28.79 -6.79
CA LEU A 112 4.45 -28.05 -6.13
C LEU A 112 4.74 -26.78 -6.91
N LYS A 113 4.42 -25.63 -6.32
CA LYS A 113 4.73 -24.30 -6.86
C LYS A 113 5.66 -23.55 -5.92
N VAL A 114 6.35 -22.56 -6.46
CA VAL A 114 7.09 -21.59 -5.65
C VAL A 114 6.10 -20.57 -5.09
N ARG A 115 5.28 -19.98 -5.95
CA ARG A 115 4.31 -18.92 -5.58
C ARG A 115 2.87 -19.44 -5.62
N GLY A 116 1.97 -18.69 -5.00
CA GLY A 116 0.54 -18.96 -5.08
C GLY A 116 0.05 -18.91 -6.53
N PRO A 117 -0.97 -19.72 -6.90
CA PRO A 117 -1.57 -19.70 -8.23
C PRO A 117 -2.06 -18.31 -8.63
N VAL A 118 -1.86 -17.92 -9.89
CA VAL A 118 -2.25 -16.60 -10.41
C VAL A 118 -3.15 -16.69 -11.64
N LEU A 119 -3.71 -15.56 -12.08
CA LEU A 119 -4.40 -15.45 -13.35
C LEU A 119 -3.39 -15.54 -14.50
N ASN A 120 -3.62 -16.47 -15.44
CA ASN A 120 -2.87 -16.49 -16.68
C ASN A 120 -3.51 -15.51 -17.68
N GLU A 121 -2.90 -14.34 -17.83
CA GLU A 121 -3.39 -13.28 -18.73
C GLU A 121 -3.51 -13.74 -20.20
N ALA A 122 -2.68 -14.69 -20.63
CA ALA A 122 -2.70 -15.17 -22.01
C ALA A 122 -3.90 -16.07 -22.31
N THR A 123 -4.39 -16.81 -21.31
CA THR A 123 -5.51 -17.76 -21.48
C THR A 123 -6.80 -17.28 -20.82
N GLY A 124 -6.74 -16.24 -19.99
CA GLY A 124 -7.86 -15.72 -19.20
C GLY A 124 -8.30 -16.66 -18.06
N LYS A 125 -7.59 -17.77 -17.84
CA LYS A 125 -7.93 -18.76 -16.81
C LYS A 125 -7.04 -18.61 -15.58
N HIS A 126 -7.62 -18.73 -14.39
CA HIS A 126 -6.86 -18.74 -13.15
C HIS A 126 -6.23 -20.13 -12.93
N GLU A 127 -4.94 -20.19 -12.58
CA GLU A 127 -4.22 -21.46 -12.36
C GLU A 127 -4.89 -22.36 -11.30
N ALA A 128 -5.58 -21.76 -10.32
CA ALA A 128 -6.35 -22.49 -9.32
C ALA A 128 -7.46 -23.38 -9.96
N GLU A 129 -8.06 -22.95 -11.07
CA GLU A 129 -9.12 -23.69 -11.77
C GLU A 129 -8.58 -24.95 -12.46
N LEU A 130 -7.27 -25.03 -12.68
CA LEU A 130 -6.59 -26.20 -13.27
C LEU A 130 -6.32 -27.29 -12.24
N LEU A 131 -6.45 -26.98 -10.95
CA LEU A 131 -6.24 -27.96 -9.88
C LEU A 131 -7.38 -28.98 -9.85
N LYS A 132 -7.03 -30.26 -9.85
CA LYS A 132 -8.05 -31.31 -9.68
C LYS A 132 -8.64 -31.28 -8.26
N PRO A 133 -9.94 -31.60 -8.08
CA PRO A 133 -10.51 -31.77 -6.76
C PRO A 133 -9.75 -32.82 -5.93
N LYS A 134 -9.59 -32.57 -4.63
CA LYS A 134 -8.81 -33.40 -3.70
C LYS A 134 -7.30 -33.49 -4.00
N SER A 135 -6.77 -32.66 -4.89
CA SER A 135 -5.32 -32.45 -5.00
C SER A 135 -4.78 -31.73 -3.77
N THR A 136 -3.46 -31.79 -3.61
CA THR A 136 -2.73 -31.03 -2.60
C THR A 136 -1.82 -30.02 -3.26
N LEU A 137 -1.96 -28.74 -2.93
CA LEU A 137 -1.08 -27.67 -3.38
C LEU A 137 -0.06 -27.35 -2.28
N VAL A 138 1.22 -27.25 -2.62
CA VAL A 138 2.28 -26.74 -1.74
C VAL A 138 2.93 -25.54 -2.40
N SER A 139 2.83 -24.37 -1.78
CA SER A 139 3.44 -23.12 -2.27
C SER A 139 3.47 -22.03 -1.19
N PHE A 140 4.06 -20.87 -1.50
CA PHE A 140 3.81 -19.66 -0.71
C PHE A 140 2.44 -19.07 -1.02
N ILE A 141 1.61 -18.88 0.00
CA ILE A 141 0.21 -18.42 -0.16
C ILE A 141 -0.01 -17.05 0.47
N TYR A 142 0.59 -16.77 1.63
CA TYR A 142 0.33 -15.55 2.40
C TYR A 142 -1.18 -15.34 2.62
N PRO A 143 -1.88 -16.27 3.30
CA PRO A 143 -3.34 -16.34 3.33
C PRO A 143 -3.99 -15.09 3.93
N ALA A 144 -3.33 -14.44 4.89
CA ALA A 144 -3.81 -13.20 5.47
C ALA A 144 -3.77 -12.00 4.51
N GLN A 145 -3.01 -12.08 3.41
CA GLN A 145 -2.89 -11.03 2.40
C GLN A 145 -3.71 -11.32 1.14
N ASN A 146 -4.11 -12.57 0.91
CA ASN A 146 -4.72 -13.01 -0.34
C ASN A 146 -6.07 -13.73 -0.10
N PRO A 147 -7.09 -13.04 0.42
CA PRO A 147 -8.40 -13.67 0.70
C PRO A 147 -9.08 -14.20 -0.59
N GLU A 148 -8.96 -13.48 -1.70
CA GLU A 148 -9.52 -13.91 -3.00
C GLU A 148 -8.89 -15.20 -3.52
N LEU A 149 -7.56 -15.35 -3.37
CA LEU A 149 -6.86 -16.59 -3.73
C LEU A 149 -7.35 -17.75 -2.86
N MET A 150 -7.55 -17.51 -1.56
CA MET A 150 -8.07 -18.53 -0.65
C MET A 150 -9.48 -18.97 -1.04
N GLU A 151 -10.34 -18.06 -1.48
CA GLU A 151 -11.68 -18.39 -1.98
C GLU A 151 -11.62 -19.25 -3.24
N LYS A 152 -10.79 -18.88 -4.23
CA LYS A 152 -10.60 -19.68 -5.46
C LYS A 152 -10.05 -21.08 -5.17
N LEU A 153 -9.10 -21.19 -4.25
CA LEU A 153 -8.54 -22.49 -3.83
C LEU A 153 -9.58 -23.34 -3.10
N ALA A 154 -10.46 -22.72 -2.30
CA ALA A 154 -11.57 -23.40 -1.64
C ALA A 154 -12.60 -23.93 -2.67
N GLN A 155 -12.93 -23.13 -3.69
CA GLN A 155 -13.81 -23.54 -4.80
C GLN A 155 -13.24 -24.75 -5.57
N SER A 156 -11.92 -24.82 -5.69
CA SER A 156 -11.21 -25.93 -6.35
C SER A 156 -11.22 -27.24 -5.52
N ARG A 157 -11.69 -27.19 -4.27
CA ARG A 157 -11.75 -28.33 -3.34
C ARG A 157 -10.40 -29.06 -3.18
N CYS A 158 -9.31 -28.31 -3.21
CA CYS A 158 -7.97 -28.81 -2.96
C CYS A 158 -7.57 -28.65 -1.49
N THR A 159 -6.52 -29.35 -1.06
CA THR A 159 -5.86 -29.13 0.24
C THR A 159 -4.64 -28.25 0.00
N VAL A 160 -4.43 -27.22 0.82
CA VAL A 160 -3.33 -26.26 0.62
C VAL A 160 -2.38 -26.30 1.82
N LEU A 161 -1.08 -26.52 1.56
CA LEU A 161 -0.01 -26.39 2.54
C LEU A 161 0.79 -25.12 2.22
N ALA A 162 0.66 -24.11 3.09
CA ALA A 162 1.31 -22.83 2.91
C ALA A 162 2.73 -22.83 3.49
N MET A 163 3.74 -22.66 2.64
CA MET A 163 5.15 -22.67 3.04
C MET A 163 5.54 -21.45 3.89
N ASP A 164 4.79 -20.35 3.81
CA ASP A 164 4.96 -19.17 4.66
C ASP A 164 4.39 -19.34 6.08
N GLN A 165 3.53 -20.35 6.30
CA GLN A 165 2.90 -20.60 7.61
C GLN A 165 3.61 -21.71 8.42
N VAL A 166 4.79 -22.17 7.97
CA VAL A 166 5.60 -23.12 8.74
C VAL A 166 6.02 -22.48 10.08
N PRO A 167 5.66 -23.07 11.23
CA PRO A 167 6.04 -22.52 12.52
C PRO A 167 7.55 -22.61 12.72
N ARG A 168 8.15 -21.54 13.25
CA ARG A 168 9.60 -21.46 13.51
C ARG A 168 9.97 -22.19 14.80
N VAL A 169 9.90 -23.51 14.77
CA VAL A 169 10.29 -24.41 15.87
C VAL A 169 11.50 -25.26 15.47
N THR A 170 12.28 -25.73 16.44
CA THR A 170 13.55 -26.46 16.20
C THR A 170 13.41 -27.63 15.23
N ILE A 171 12.34 -28.42 15.36
CA ILE A 171 12.09 -29.59 14.50
C ILE A 171 11.70 -29.22 13.06
N ALA A 172 11.31 -27.96 12.81
CA ALA A 172 10.85 -27.46 11.52
C ALA A 172 11.89 -26.65 10.74
N GLN A 173 13.06 -26.37 11.35
CA GLN A 173 14.10 -25.56 10.73
C GLN A 173 14.62 -26.13 9.41
N GLY A 174 14.68 -27.47 9.29
CA GLY A 174 15.12 -28.14 8.06
C GLY A 174 14.19 -27.91 6.86
N TYR A 175 13.00 -27.33 7.09
CA TYR A 175 12.03 -27.04 6.05
C TYR A 175 11.38 -25.65 6.08
N ASP A 176 12.06 -24.70 6.72
CA ASP A 176 11.69 -23.28 6.66
C ASP A 176 12.16 -22.63 5.34
N ALA A 177 11.20 -22.43 4.44
CA ALA A 177 11.45 -21.79 3.16
C ALA A 177 11.75 -20.28 3.28
N LEU A 178 11.17 -19.58 4.27
CA LEU A 178 11.43 -18.16 4.49
C LEU A 178 12.88 -17.92 4.93
N SER A 179 13.38 -18.77 5.84
CA SER A 179 14.79 -18.73 6.26
C SER A 179 15.74 -19.01 5.09
N SER A 180 15.41 -19.99 4.24
CA SER A 180 16.21 -20.30 3.05
C SER A 180 16.29 -19.10 2.08
N MET A 181 15.15 -18.46 1.79
CA MET A 181 15.10 -17.29 0.91
C MET A 181 15.80 -16.07 1.52
N ALA A 182 15.65 -15.86 2.83
CA ALA A 182 16.34 -14.79 3.55
C ALA A 182 17.86 -14.96 3.48
N ASN A 183 18.37 -16.18 3.62
CA ASN A 183 19.81 -16.47 3.49
C ASN A 183 20.34 -16.10 2.08
N ILE A 184 19.65 -16.57 1.03
CA ILE A 184 20.00 -16.25 -0.36
C ILE A 184 19.94 -14.73 -0.60
N ALA A 185 18.92 -14.05 -0.08
CA ALA A 185 18.77 -12.60 -0.21
C ALA A 185 19.92 -11.84 0.46
N GLY A 186 20.31 -12.23 1.68
CA GLY A 186 21.45 -11.64 2.38
C GLY A 186 22.77 -11.80 1.62
N TYR A 187 23.05 -13.01 1.11
CA TYR A 187 24.21 -13.25 0.25
C TYR A 187 24.15 -12.42 -1.05
N LYS A 188 22.99 -12.42 -1.73
CA LYS A 188 22.83 -11.72 -3.01
C LYS A 188 22.96 -10.21 -2.85
N ALA A 189 22.46 -9.64 -1.76
CA ALA A 189 22.61 -8.22 -1.44
C ALA A 189 24.09 -7.81 -1.40
N VAL A 190 24.94 -8.63 -0.79
CA VAL A 190 26.39 -8.40 -0.73
C VAL A 190 27.05 -8.50 -2.11
N VAL A 191 26.68 -9.49 -2.92
CA VAL A 191 27.21 -9.63 -4.29
C VAL A 191 26.81 -8.44 -5.17
N LEU A 192 25.56 -7.97 -5.04
CA LEU A 192 25.10 -6.78 -5.76
C LEU A 192 25.84 -5.53 -5.27
N ALA A 193 26.00 -5.37 -3.96
CA ALA A 193 26.76 -4.27 -3.39
C ALA A 193 28.21 -4.26 -3.92
N ALA A 194 28.88 -5.41 -4.00
CA ALA A 194 30.21 -5.52 -4.58
C ALA A 194 30.25 -5.19 -6.08
N ASN A 195 29.22 -5.54 -6.84
CA ASN A 195 29.14 -5.23 -8.26
C ASN A 195 28.91 -3.72 -8.53
N HIS A 196 28.17 -3.04 -7.65
CA HIS A 196 27.88 -1.61 -7.79
C HIS A 196 28.91 -0.70 -7.11
N PHE A 197 29.64 -1.22 -6.11
CA PHE A 197 30.64 -0.46 -5.37
C PHE A 197 31.99 -0.46 -6.10
N GLY A 198 32.43 0.70 -6.58
CA GLY A 198 33.64 0.86 -7.42
C GLY A 198 35.00 0.69 -6.71
N ARG A 199 35.05 0.15 -5.49
CA ARG A 199 36.28 -0.08 -4.72
C ARG A 199 36.36 -1.51 -4.19
N PHE A 200 37.56 -1.96 -3.83
CA PHE A 200 37.76 -3.29 -3.26
C PHE A 200 37.09 -3.45 -1.89
N PHE A 201 36.46 -4.60 -1.68
CA PHE A 201 36.01 -5.00 -0.34
C PHE A 201 37.20 -5.35 0.55
N THR A 202 38.14 -6.13 0.02
CA THR A 202 39.35 -6.54 0.72
C THR A 202 40.38 -5.41 0.73
N GLY A 203 40.86 -5.06 1.92
CA GLY A 203 42.00 -4.17 2.07
C GLY A 203 43.28 -4.85 1.64
N GLN A 204 44.16 -4.13 0.95
CA GLN A 204 45.43 -4.67 0.44
C GLN A 204 46.56 -3.65 0.56
N ILE A 205 47.76 -4.17 0.78
CA ILE A 205 49.01 -3.40 0.75
C ILE A 205 49.78 -3.90 -0.46
N THR A 206 50.04 -3.01 -1.40
CA THR A 206 50.80 -3.29 -2.62
C THR A 206 51.96 -2.32 -2.74
N ALA A 207 52.85 -2.55 -3.71
CA ALA A 207 53.90 -1.58 -4.04
C ALA A 207 53.34 -0.20 -4.45
N ALA A 208 52.10 -0.15 -4.94
CA ALA A 208 51.41 1.08 -5.34
C ALA A 208 50.68 1.78 -4.18
N GLY A 209 50.79 1.28 -2.95
CA GLY A 209 50.19 1.87 -1.75
C GLY A 209 49.17 0.98 -1.06
N LYS A 210 48.54 1.56 -0.03
CA LYS A 210 47.57 0.89 0.85
C LYS A 210 46.15 1.25 0.44
N VAL A 211 45.34 0.25 0.13
CA VAL A 211 43.90 0.39 -0.06
C VAL A 211 43.20 -0.12 1.22
N PRO A 212 42.42 0.71 1.92
CA PRO A 212 41.67 0.26 3.09
C PRO A 212 40.53 -0.70 2.68
N PRO A 213 40.14 -1.65 3.55
CA PRO A 213 38.97 -2.48 3.32
C PRO A 213 37.69 -1.64 3.32
N ALA A 214 36.68 -2.10 2.59
CA ALA A 214 35.34 -1.52 2.67
C ALA A 214 34.73 -1.72 4.07
N LYS A 215 33.91 -0.78 4.50
CA LYS A 215 33.13 -0.85 5.74
C LYS A 215 31.66 -1.08 5.42
N VAL A 216 31.09 -2.17 5.93
CA VAL A 216 29.71 -2.58 5.69
C VAL A 216 28.93 -2.51 6.99
N LEU A 217 27.85 -1.73 7.03
CA LEU A 217 26.87 -1.73 8.11
C LEU A 217 25.70 -2.66 7.76
N VAL A 218 25.36 -3.57 8.67
CA VAL A 218 24.18 -4.43 8.55
C VAL A 218 23.19 -4.09 9.66
N ILE A 219 21.97 -3.68 9.27
CA ILE A 219 20.89 -3.36 10.20
C ILE A 219 19.87 -4.50 10.21
N GLY A 220 19.66 -5.11 11.37
CA GLY A 220 18.85 -6.30 11.59
C GLY A 220 19.69 -7.59 11.48
N GLY A 221 19.79 -8.34 12.57
CA GLY A 221 20.45 -9.64 12.71
C GLY A 221 19.46 -10.81 12.59
N GLY A 222 18.60 -10.75 11.58
CA GLY A 222 17.82 -11.91 11.13
C GLY A 222 18.67 -12.82 10.23
N VAL A 223 18.05 -13.85 9.63
CA VAL A 223 18.76 -14.79 8.73
C VAL A 223 19.42 -14.06 7.55
N ALA A 224 18.74 -13.08 6.95
CA ALA A 224 19.32 -12.26 5.87
C ALA A 224 20.48 -11.40 6.33
N GLY A 225 20.35 -10.75 7.49
CA GLY A 225 21.41 -9.91 8.05
C GLY A 225 22.67 -10.69 8.40
N LEU A 226 22.53 -11.85 9.02
CA LEU A 226 23.67 -12.72 9.33
C LEU A 226 24.33 -13.30 8.08
N ALA A 227 23.54 -13.68 7.07
CA ALA A 227 24.08 -14.11 5.78
C ALA A 227 24.86 -12.98 5.08
N ALA A 228 24.34 -11.75 5.12
CA ALA A 228 25.03 -10.58 4.60
C ALA A 228 26.33 -10.29 5.37
N ALA A 229 26.29 -10.34 6.71
CA ALA A 229 27.47 -10.14 7.54
C ALA A 229 28.56 -11.18 7.26
N GLY A 230 28.19 -12.47 7.18
CA GLY A 230 29.12 -13.54 6.85
C GLY A 230 29.73 -13.41 5.46
N ALA A 231 28.91 -13.07 4.45
CA ALA A 231 29.39 -12.88 3.08
C ALA A 231 30.29 -11.65 2.93
N ALA A 232 29.92 -10.51 3.52
CA ALA A 232 30.74 -9.30 3.49
C ALA A 232 32.08 -9.52 4.21
N LYS A 233 32.05 -10.20 5.36
CA LYS A 233 33.24 -10.54 6.12
C LYS A 233 34.18 -11.46 5.35
N SER A 234 33.65 -12.50 4.70
CA SER A 234 34.46 -13.44 3.92
C SER A 234 35.10 -12.80 2.69
N MET A 235 34.48 -11.76 2.13
CA MET A 235 35.07 -10.92 1.06
C MET A 235 36.08 -9.88 1.59
N GLY A 236 36.41 -9.89 2.89
CA GLY A 236 37.47 -9.08 3.46
C GLY A 236 37.07 -7.66 3.89
N ALA A 237 35.77 -7.37 3.96
CA ALA A 237 35.28 -6.10 4.48
C ALA A 237 35.27 -6.08 6.02
N ILE A 238 35.29 -4.87 6.59
CA ILE A 238 34.98 -4.63 8.00
C ILE A 238 33.46 -4.56 8.13
N VAL A 239 32.87 -5.44 8.92
CA VAL A 239 31.41 -5.50 9.10
C VAL A 239 31.05 -4.95 10.47
N ARG A 240 30.07 -4.04 10.52
CA ARG A 240 29.42 -3.54 11.72
C ARG A 240 27.96 -4.00 11.68
N GLY A 241 27.43 -4.52 12.78
CA GLY A 241 26.08 -5.08 12.84
C GLY A 241 25.27 -4.44 13.96
N PHE A 242 24.00 -4.15 13.71
CA PHE A 242 23.06 -3.66 14.73
C PHE A 242 21.77 -4.49 14.71
N ASP A 243 21.25 -4.83 15.89
CA ASP A 243 19.91 -5.41 16.10
C ASP A 243 19.43 -5.00 17.49
N THR A 244 18.12 -4.86 17.67
CA THR A 244 17.52 -4.49 18.97
C THR A 244 17.53 -5.65 19.98
N ARG A 245 17.73 -6.89 19.51
CA ARG A 245 17.79 -8.10 20.33
C ARG A 245 19.24 -8.43 20.71
N PRO A 246 19.57 -8.55 22.01
CA PRO A 246 20.92 -8.90 22.46
C PRO A 246 21.48 -10.19 21.86
N ALA A 247 20.62 -11.21 21.66
CA ALA A 247 21.03 -12.49 21.07
C ALA A 247 21.54 -12.35 19.63
N ALA A 248 20.99 -11.42 18.85
CA ALA A 248 21.42 -11.17 17.48
C ALA A 248 22.76 -10.40 17.43
N LEU A 249 23.03 -9.53 18.40
CA LEU A 249 24.34 -8.86 18.55
C LEU A 249 25.46 -9.86 18.86
N GLU A 250 25.21 -10.83 19.75
CA GLU A 250 26.16 -11.92 20.00
C GLU A 250 26.40 -12.78 18.76
N GLN A 251 25.36 -13.00 17.94
CA GLN A 251 25.51 -13.69 16.65
C GLN A 251 26.37 -12.87 15.68
N PHE A 252 26.16 -11.55 15.53
CA PHE A 252 27.04 -10.70 14.72
C PHE A 252 28.50 -10.80 15.15
N LYS A 253 28.76 -10.77 16.46
CA LYS A 253 30.10 -10.95 17.02
C LYS A 253 30.70 -12.31 16.66
N SER A 254 29.92 -13.39 16.72
CA SER A 254 30.38 -14.74 16.33
C SER A 254 30.72 -14.85 14.84
N PHE A 255 30.09 -14.04 13.99
CA PHE A 255 30.39 -13.91 12.56
C PHE A 255 31.56 -12.93 12.27
N GLY A 256 32.21 -12.40 13.30
CA GLY A 256 33.35 -11.49 13.17
C GLY A 256 32.97 -10.06 12.76
N ALA A 257 31.71 -9.68 12.94
CA ALA A 257 31.23 -8.31 12.84
C ALA A 257 31.33 -7.59 14.19
N GLU A 258 31.49 -6.27 14.15
CA GLU A 258 31.45 -5.40 15.33
C GLU A 258 29.98 -5.13 15.70
N PRO A 259 29.48 -5.63 16.84
CA PRO A 259 28.12 -5.31 17.29
C PRO A 259 28.07 -3.86 17.75
N LEU A 260 27.07 -3.12 17.25
CA LEU A 260 26.80 -1.74 17.66
C LEU A 260 25.68 -1.71 18.70
N GLU A 261 25.83 -0.83 19.69
CA GLU A 261 24.87 -0.64 20.77
C GLU A 261 24.49 0.84 20.88
N VAL A 262 23.26 1.12 21.29
CA VAL A 262 22.82 2.46 21.69
C VAL A 262 23.08 2.67 23.18
N HIS A 263 23.15 3.93 23.60
CA HIS A 263 23.38 4.28 25.01
C HIS A 263 22.20 3.96 25.93
N ILE A 264 20.99 3.79 25.36
CA ILE A 264 19.77 3.45 26.08
C ILE A 264 19.64 1.93 26.18
N LYS A 265 19.65 1.39 27.40
CA LYS A 265 19.49 -0.05 27.63
C LYS A 265 18.02 -0.44 27.70
N GLU A 266 17.48 -0.81 26.55
CA GLU A 266 16.16 -1.42 26.41
C GLU A 266 16.31 -2.71 25.59
N SER A 267 15.73 -3.83 26.05
CA SER A 267 15.72 -5.06 25.24
C SER A 267 14.60 -4.99 24.21
N GLY A 268 14.91 -5.31 22.95
CA GLY A 268 13.95 -5.51 21.87
C GLY A 268 13.39 -6.92 21.76
N ASP A 269 13.62 -7.80 22.75
CA ASP A 269 13.09 -9.17 22.72
C ASP A 269 11.55 -9.16 22.77
N GLY A 270 10.94 -9.78 21.76
CA GLY A 270 9.51 -10.06 21.66
C GLY A 270 9.20 -11.55 21.74
N VAL A 271 7.93 -11.91 21.50
CA VAL A 271 7.47 -13.31 21.58
C VAL A 271 8.00 -14.11 20.38
N GLY A 272 8.52 -15.33 20.64
CA GLY A 272 8.94 -16.25 19.58
C GLY A 272 10.23 -15.87 18.84
N GLY A 273 11.10 -15.05 19.45
CA GLY A 273 12.37 -14.62 18.86
C GLY A 273 12.24 -13.43 17.88
N TYR A 274 11.05 -12.84 17.75
CA TYR A 274 10.83 -11.60 17.01
C TYR A 274 11.19 -10.38 17.85
N ALA A 275 11.47 -9.26 17.18
CA ALA A 275 11.64 -7.98 17.85
C ALA A 275 10.29 -7.38 18.25
N LYS A 276 10.22 -6.70 19.40
CA LYS A 276 9.10 -5.83 19.76
C LYS A 276 9.36 -4.39 19.34
N GLU A 277 8.31 -3.58 19.36
CA GLU A 277 8.39 -2.13 19.15
C GLU A 277 9.13 -1.48 20.34
N MET A 278 10.11 -0.62 20.04
CA MET A 278 10.98 0.05 21.03
C MET A 278 10.39 1.40 21.45
N SER A 279 10.83 1.94 22.59
CA SER A 279 10.44 3.29 23.02
C SER A 279 10.87 4.37 22.01
N PRO A 280 10.13 5.50 21.90
CA PRO A 280 10.53 6.63 21.07
C PRO A 280 11.94 7.15 21.38
N GLU A 281 12.34 7.13 22.66
CA GLU A 281 13.67 7.53 23.11
C GLU A 281 14.75 6.59 22.56
N PHE A 282 14.51 5.27 22.59
CA PHE A 282 15.40 4.28 22.00
C PHE A 282 15.52 4.48 20.48
N ILE A 283 14.40 4.71 19.79
CA ILE A 283 14.40 4.95 18.33
C ILE A 283 15.19 6.23 18.01
N ALA A 284 15.06 7.29 18.80
CA ALA A 284 15.84 8.52 18.60
C ALA A 284 17.36 8.26 18.76
N ALA A 285 17.75 7.51 19.79
CA ALA A 285 19.15 7.11 20.01
C ALA A 285 19.68 6.17 18.91
N GLU A 286 18.83 5.27 18.41
CA GLU A 286 19.13 4.39 17.27
C GLU A 286 19.37 5.19 15.99
N MET A 287 18.52 6.18 15.69
CA MET A 287 18.69 7.06 14.54
C MET A 287 19.96 7.91 14.66
N GLU A 288 20.31 8.39 15.86
CA GLU A 288 21.57 9.10 16.11
C GLU A 288 22.79 8.21 15.83
N LEU A 289 22.76 6.96 16.31
CA LEU A 289 23.80 5.98 16.06
C LEU A 289 23.96 5.72 14.55
N PHE A 290 22.86 5.49 13.83
CA PHE A 290 22.91 5.26 12.39
C PHE A 290 23.41 6.49 11.63
N ALA A 291 22.96 7.70 11.99
CA ALA A 291 23.45 8.93 11.39
C ALA A 291 24.96 9.11 11.57
N LYS A 292 25.52 8.67 12.71
CA LYS A 292 26.97 8.66 12.95
C LYS A 292 27.68 7.60 12.10
N GLN A 293 27.14 6.40 12.00
CA GLN A 293 27.74 5.31 11.22
C GLN A 293 27.72 5.58 9.71
N CYS A 294 26.61 6.11 9.18
CA CYS A 294 26.44 6.43 7.76
C CYS A 294 27.48 7.43 7.22
N LYS A 295 28.14 8.22 8.08
CA LYS A 295 29.23 9.11 7.68
C LYS A 295 30.53 8.36 7.36
N GLU A 296 30.69 7.13 7.85
CA GLU A 296 31.96 6.39 7.78
C GLU A 296 31.89 5.10 6.99
N VAL A 297 30.70 4.51 6.85
CA VAL A 297 30.53 3.22 6.16
C VAL A 297 30.36 3.43 4.67
N ASP A 298 30.86 2.48 3.89
CA ASP A 298 30.79 2.52 2.44
C ASP A 298 29.49 1.88 1.92
N ILE A 299 28.96 0.89 2.66
CA ILE A 299 27.83 0.07 2.26
C ILE A 299 26.92 -0.13 3.46
N LEU A 300 25.61 0.03 3.26
CA LEU A 300 24.57 -0.26 4.25
C LEU A 300 23.62 -1.32 3.70
N ILE A 301 23.40 -2.38 4.46
CA ILE A 301 22.45 -3.44 4.16
C ILE A 301 21.41 -3.48 5.28
N SER A 302 20.19 -3.01 4.98
CA SER A 302 19.07 -3.07 5.91
C SER A 302 18.23 -4.32 5.66
N THR A 303 17.96 -5.06 6.72
CA THR A 303 17.12 -6.28 6.70
C THR A 303 15.97 -6.21 7.70
N ALA A 304 15.84 -5.07 8.39
CA ALA A 304 14.69 -4.68 9.19
C ALA A 304 13.50 -4.37 8.27
N LEU A 305 12.90 -5.39 7.66
CA LEU A 305 11.67 -5.26 6.88
C LEU A 305 10.45 -5.13 7.81
N ILE A 306 10.38 -4.05 8.60
CA ILE A 306 9.17 -3.65 9.35
C ILE A 306 9.20 -2.12 9.66
N PRO A 307 9.06 -1.22 8.66
CA PRO A 307 8.35 0.04 8.96
C PRO A 307 7.12 0.37 8.11
N GLY A 308 6.90 -0.28 6.96
CA GLY A 308 5.68 -0.05 6.14
C GLY A 308 4.54 -1.04 6.44
N LEU A 309 4.90 -2.31 6.66
CA LEU A 309 3.95 -3.42 6.81
C LEU A 309 3.16 -3.36 8.12
N THR A 310 3.77 -2.95 9.24
CA THR A 310 3.04 -2.83 10.51
C THR A 310 2.06 -1.66 10.49
N ILE A 311 2.48 -0.51 9.94
CA ILE A 311 1.61 0.65 9.78
C ILE A 311 0.44 0.28 8.88
N ALA A 312 0.71 -0.22 7.65
CA ALA A 312 -0.33 -0.61 6.70
C ALA A 312 -1.29 -1.70 7.23
N LYS A 313 -0.82 -2.62 8.10
CA LYS A 313 -1.67 -3.65 8.72
C LYS A 313 -2.51 -3.16 9.90
N ARG A 314 -2.13 -2.05 10.54
CA ARG A 314 -2.81 -1.50 11.72
C ARG A 314 -3.78 -0.36 11.38
N ILE A 315 -3.68 0.25 10.20
CA ILE A 315 -4.60 1.33 9.82
C ILE A 315 -6.01 0.79 9.54
N GLU A 316 -7.02 1.52 9.97
CA GLU A 316 -8.39 1.32 9.49
C GLU A 316 -8.54 1.97 8.10
N ILE A 317 -9.43 1.44 7.24
CA ILE A 317 -9.68 1.99 5.90
C ILE A 317 -10.21 3.44 5.97
N THR A 318 -10.87 3.80 7.07
CA THR A 318 -11.31 5.18 7.34
C THR A 318 -10.15 6.17 7.46
N ASP A 319 -8.96 5.70 7.87
CA ASP A 319 -7.74 6.51 8.07
C ASP A 319 -6.81 6.51 6.85
N LEU A 320 -7.22 5.86 5.75
CA LEU A 320 -6.45 5.81 4.51
C LEU A 320 -6.06 7.20 3.96
N PRO A 321 -6.91 8.24 4.00
CA PRO A 321 -6.51 9.57 3.53
C PRO A 321 -5.29 10.15 4.26
N GLN A 322 -5.20 9.94 5.58
CA GLN A 322 -4.07 10.39 6.39
C GLN A 322 -2.79 9.63 6.03
N LEU A 323 -2.89 8.31 5.84
CA LEU A 323 -1.73 7.51 5.45
C LEU A 323 -1.20 7.92 4.07
N VAL A 324 -2.08 8.16 3.10
CA VAL A 324 -1.68 8.64 1.77
C VAL A 324 -0.97 9.98 1.85
N ALA A 325 -1.50 10.94 2.63
CA ALA A 325 -0.81 12.21 2.88
C ALA A 325 0.56 11.99 3.54
N ALA A 326 0.67 11.10 4.53
CA ALA A 326 1.96 10.79 5.15
C ALA A 326 2.96 10.18 4.16
N PHE A 327 2.54 9.33 3.22
CA PHE A 327 3.44 8.79 2.21
C PHE A 327 3.97 9.84 1.24
N HIS A 328 3.13 10.77 0.77
CA HIS A 328 3.59 11.85 -0.10
C HIS A 328 4.65 12.71 0.58
N SER A 329 4.55 12.93 1.91
CA SER A 329 5.58 13.70 2.62
C SER A 329 6.93 12.99 2.61
N LEU A 330 6.96 11.67 2.81
CA LEU A 330 8.18 10.87 2.73
C LEU A 330 8.80 10.90 1.33
N VAL A 331 7.98 10.84 0.27
CA VAL A 331 8.46 10.98 -1.11
C VAL A 331 9.04 12.38 -1.37
N GLY A 332 8.36 13.43 -0.90
CA GLY A 332 8.85 14.81 -1.02
C GLY A 332 10.19 15.03 -0.29
N LEU A 333 10.32 14.48 0.92
CA LEU A 333 11.57 14.54 1.68
C LEU A 333 12.69 13.76 0.99
N ALA A 334 12.41 12.56 0.49
CA ALA A 334 13.37 11.78 -0.29
C ALA A 334 13.89 12.56 -1.50
N ALA A 335 12.99 13.19 -2.27
CA ALA A 335 13.36 14.02 -3.41
C ALA A 335 14.29 15.20 -3.05
N VAL A 336 14.02 15.89 -1.94
CA VAL A 336 14.91 16.94 -1.42
C VAL A 336 16.29 16.37 -1.10
N LEU A 337 16.33 15.24 -0.37
CA LEU A 337 17.58 14.61 0.06
C LEU A 337 18.39 14.11 -1.14
N THR A 338 17.75 13.47 -2.12
CA THR A 338 18.40 12.99 -3.35
C THR A 338 19.01 14.16 -4.13
N CYS A 339 18.24 15.21 -4.39
CA CYS A 339 18.71 16.35 -5.18
C CYS A 339 19.88 17.10 -4.51
N VAL A 340 19.83 17.26 -3.18
CA VAL A 340 20.91 17.87 -2.43
C VAL A 340 22.15 16.97 -2.39
N ALA A 341 21.96 15.66 -2.15
CA ALA A 341 23.06 14.70 -2.11
C ALA A 341 23.77 14.59 -3.45
N GLU A 342 23.03 14.51 -4.55
CA GLU A 342 23.61 14.44 -5.89
C GLU A 342 24.40 15.70 -6.22
N TYR A 343 23.87 16.89 -5.89
CA TYR A 343 24.62 18.13 -6.06
C TYR A 343 25.94 18.12 -5.28
N MET A 344 25.94 17.60 -4.06
CA MET A 344 27.17 17.48 -3.25
C MET A 344 28.19 16.52 -3.85
N ILE A 345 27.73 15.41 -4.44
CA ILE A 345 28.57 14.38 -5.05
C ILE A 345 29.15 14.86 -6.38
N GLU A 346 28.32 15.45 -7.23
CA GLU A 346 28.69 15.85 -8.59
C GLU A 346 29.39 17.20 -8.65
N TYR A 347 29.32 18.02 -7.58
CA TYR A 347 29.92 19.36 -7.57
C TYR A 347 31.37 19.43 -8.10
N PRO A 348 32.32 18.55 -7.69
CA PRO A 348 33.69 18.57 -8.21
C PRO A 348 33.81 18.27 -9.71
N HIS A 349 32.77 17.73 -10.33
CA HIS A 349 32.72 17.34 -11.74
C HIS A 349 31.95 18.35 -12.59
N LEU A 350 31.18 19.27 -11.99
CA LEU A 350 30.36 20.24 -12.71
C LEU A 350 31.16 21.17 -13.63
N ASP A 351 32.41 21.52 -13.29
CA ASP A 351 33.23 22.44 -14.08
C ASP A 351 33.61 21.88 -15.47
N VAL A 352 33.64 20.56 -15.61
CA VAL A 352 34.02 19.86 -16.84
C VAL A 352 32.86 19.11 -17.49
N HIS A 353 31.69 19.09 -16.85
CA HIS A 353 30.55 18.31 -17.32
C HIS A 353 29.75 19.06 -18.40
N PRO A 354 29.60 18.51 -19.62
CA PRO A 354 28.89 19.19 -20.71
C PRO A 354 27.40 19.42 -20.40
N ALA A 355 26.82 18.68 -19.45
CA ALA A 355 25.44 18.84 -18.99
C ALA A 355 25.33 19.44 -17.57
N ALA A 356 26.36 20.12 -17.05
CA ALA A 356 26.37 20.68 -15.69
C ALA A 356 25.14 21.56 -15.38
N ASN A 357 24.74 22.40 -16.33
CA ASN A 357 23.56 23.27 -16.17
C ASN A 357 22.25 22.48 -16.06
N MET A 358 22.14 21.35 -16.76
CA MET A 358 20.97 20.48 -16.65
C MET A 358 20.89 19.86 -15.26
N VAL A 359 21.99 19.26 -14.77
CA VAL A 359 22.08 18.64 -13.43
C VAL A 359 21.71 19.66 -12.35
N LYS A 360 22.28 20.88 -12.40
CA LYS A 360 21.94 21.98 -11.50
C LYS A 360 20.44 22.32 -11.57
N THR A 361 19.92 22.57 -12.77
CA THR A 361 18.51 22.97 -12.95
C THR A 361 17.56 21.94 -12.39
N VAL A 362 17.78 20.66 -12.71
CA VAL A 362 16.93 19.56 -12.26
C VAL A 362 17.02 19.34 -10.75
N ALA A 363 18.22 19.40 -10.17
CA ALA A 363 18.39 19.32 -8.72
C ALA A 363 17.62 20.44 -8.00
N TYR A 364 17.71 21.68 -8.49
CA TYR A 364 17.01 22.82 -7.88
C TYR A 364 15.48 22.68 -7.96
N ILE A 365 14.96 22.27 -9.13
CA ILE A 365 13.51 22.05 -9.33
C ILE A 365 13.02 20.87 -8.47
N GLY A 366 13.76 19.77 -8.44
CA GLY A 366 13.44 18.59 -7.63
C GLY A 366 13.41 18.91 -6.14
N THR A 367 14.39 19.69 -5.64
CA THR A 367 14.38 20.20 -4.26
C THR A 367 13.16 21.08 -3.97
N TYR A 368 12.79 21.98 -4.88
CA TYR A 368 11.62 22.83 -4.70
C TYR A 368 10.31 22.03 -4.64
N ILE A 369 10.08 21.14 -5.63
CA ILE A 369 8.87 20.32 -5.68
C ILE A 369 8.80 19.40 -4.45
N GLY A 370 9.92 18.79 -4.08
CA GLY A 370 10.04 17.93 -2.90
C GLY A 370 9.70 18.67 -1.60
N GLY A 371 10.22 19.90 -1.43
CA GLY A 371 9.95 20.72 -0.24
C GLY A 371 8.48 21.14 -0.10
N VAL A 372 7.83 21.56 -1.19
CA VAL A 372 6.38 21.84 -1.20
C VAL A 372 5.59 20.58 -0.87
N THR A 373 5.95 19.45 -1.48
CA THR A 373 5.27 18.17 -1.30
C THR A 373 5.38 17.67 0.13
N PHE A 374 6.58 17.76 0.71
CA PHE A 374 6.86 17.36 2.09
C PHE A 374 5.97 18.10 3.08
N SER A 375 6.05 19.43 3.09
CA SER A 375 5.39 20.23 4.12
C SER A 375 3.88 20.35 3.89
N GLY A 376 3.44 20.47 2.63
CA GLY A 376 2.01 20.48 2.30
C GLY A 376 1.32 19.19 2.74
N SER A 377 1.98 18.05 2.50
CA SER A 377 1.46 16.73 2.88
C SER A 377 1.39 16.53 4.40
N LEU A 378 2.36 17.07 5.15
CA LEU A 378 2.31 17.05 6.62
C LEU A 378 1.18 17.91 7.19
N VAL A 379 0.91 19.08 6.60
CA VAL A 379 -0.25 19.90 7.00
C VAL A 379 -1.56 19.19 6.66
N ALA A 380 -1.66 18.58 5.48
CA ALA A 380 -2.82 17.80 5.08
C ALA A 380 -3.09 16.63 6.05
N TYR A 381 -2.05 15.86 6.40
CA TYR A 381 -2.10 14.84 7.44
C TYR A 381 -2.62 15.41 8.77
N GLY A 382 -2.02 16.50 9.25
CA GLY A 382 -2.39 17.12 10.52
C GLY A 382 -3.85 17.56 10.56
N LYS A 383 -4.37 18.14 9.47
CA LYS A 383 -5.78 18.56 9.36
C LYS A 383 -6.74 17.36 9.29
N LEU A 384 -6.40 16.31 8.55
CA LEU A 384 -7.26 15.12 8.42
C LEU A 384 -7.30 14.29 9.70
N GLN A 385 -6.16 14.20 10.40
CA GLN A 385 -6.03 13.52 11.69
C GLN A 385 -6.68 14.29 12.85
N GLY A 386 -7.04 15.56 12.64
CA GLY A 386 -7.60 16.43 13.67
C GLY A 386 -6.58 16.99 14.66
N ILE A 387 -5.29 16.85 14.37
CA ILE A 387 -4.19 17.48 15.12
C ILE A 387 -4.19 19.00 14.89
N LEU A 388 -4.51 19.41 13.65
CA LEU A 388 -4.66 20.80 13.25
C LEU A 388 -6.13 21.14 13.02
N ASN A 389 -6.50 22.41 13.21
CA ASN A 389 -7.85 22.89 12.93
C ASN A 389 -8.17 22.74 11.43
N SER A 390 -9.32 22.13 11.14
CA SER A 390 -9.82 21.91 9.79
C SER A 390 -10.27 23.20 9.09
N ALA A 391 -10.53 24.28 9.83
CA ALA A 391 -10.83 25.59 9.26
C ALA A 391 -9.66 26.16 8.44
N PRO A 392 -9.92 26.88 7.33
CA PRO A 392 -8.88 27.55 6.57
C PRO A 392 -8.26 28.69 7.39
N LEU A 393 -6.93 28.72 7.49
CA LEU A 393 -6.21 29.81 8.17
C LEU A 393 -5.99 30.98 7.21
N MET A 394 -6.67 32.09 7.45
CA MET A 394 -6.63 33.28 6.60
C MET A 394 -5.62 34.30 7.13
N LEU A 395 -4.37 34.24 6.65
CA LEU A 395 -3.35 35.23 6.99
C LEU A 395 -3.57 36.57 6.23
N PRO A 396 -3.40 37.73 6.88
CA PRO A 396 -3.40 39.02 6.19
C PRO A 396 -2.34 39.06 5.09
N GLY A 397 -2.72 39.43 3.87
CA GLY A 397 -1.78 39.53 2.74
C GLY A 397 -1.23 38.20 2.22
N ARG A 398 -1.87 37.06 2.50
CA ARG A 398 -1.40 35.71 2.09
C ARG A 398 -0.99 35.59 0.62
N HIS A 399 -1.69 36.25 -0.28
CA HIS A 399 -1.40 36.19 -1.72
C HIS A 399 -0.08 36.90 -2.04
N VAL A 400 0.18 38.03 -1.39
CA VAL A 400 1.46 38.75 -1.51
C VAL A 400 2.60 37.91 -0.95
N MET A 401 2.38 37.28 0.21
CA MET A 401 3.37 36.39 0.82
C MET A 401 3.68 35.17 -0.06
N ASN A 402 2.67 34.49 -0.61
CA ASN A 402 2.87 33.34 -1.48
C ASN A 402 3.54 33.76 -2.80
N ALA A 403 3.15 34.90 -3.37
CA ALA A 403 3.79 35.47 -4.56
C ALA A 403 5.26 35.83 -4.28
N SER A 404 5.58 36.39 -3.12
CA SER A 404 6.96 36.72 -2.75
C SER A 404 7.81 35.48 -2.50
N LEU A 405 7.26 34.43 -1.87
CA LEU A 405 7.93 33.14 -1.70
C LEU A 405 8.23 32.49 -3.05
N MET A 406 7.28 32.52 -3.99
CA MET A 406 7.48 32.02 -5.34
C MET A 406 8.53 32.85 -6.09
N ALA A 407 8.44 34.18 -6.05
CA ALA A 407 9.41 35.07 -6.70
C ALA A 407 10.83 34.88 -6.13
N ALA A 408 10.97 34.72 -4.82
CA ALA A 408 12.25 34.42 -4.18
C ALA A 408 12.80 33.04 -4.58
N SER A 409 11.92 32.04 -4.68
CA SER A 409 12.31 30.68 -5.12
C SER A 409 12.76 30.66 -6.57
N VAL A 410 12.08 31.36 -7.47
CA VAL A 410 12.49 31.49 -8.88
C VAL A 410 13.75 32.34 -9.00
N GLY A 411 13.82 33.47 -8.28
CA GLY A 411 14.96 34.37 -8.29
C GLY A 411 16.23 33.73 -7.74
N GLY A 412 16.11 32.84 -6.75
CA GLY A 412 17.22 32.08 -6.16
C GLY A 412 17.94 31.13 -7.14
N MET A 413 17.30 30.78 -8.25
CA MET A 413 17.93 30.03 -9.34
C MET A 413 19.05 30.85 -10.03
N VAL A 414 18.92 32.18 -10.11
CA VAL A 414 19.90 33.05 -10.79
C VAL A 414 21.28 32.97 -10.13
N PRO A 415 21.45 33.25 -8.82
CA PRO A 415 22.75 33.09 -8.17
C PRO A 415 23.22 31.64 -8.14
N PHE A 416 22.30 30.67 -8.08
CA PHE A 416 22.63 29.25 -8.14
C PHE A 416 23.27 28.86 -9.49
N MET A 417 22.78 29.39 -10.60
CA MET A 417 23.29 29.10 -11.94
C MET A 417 24.57 29.88 -12.27
N LEU A 418 24.64 31.15 -11.89
CA LEU A 418 25.75 32.04 -12.23
C LEU A 418 27.00 31.82 -11.37
N SER A 419 26.84 31.27 -10.16
CA SER A 419 27.96 30.95 -9.29
C SER A 419 28.45 29.52 -9.51
N ALA A 420 29.77 29.37 -9.61
CA ALA A 420 30.45 28.08 -9.55
C ALA A 420 30.87 27.72 -8.11
N ASP A 421 30.68 28.62 -7.13
CA ASP A 421 31.10 28.39 -5.75
C ASP A 421 30.15 27.44 -5.00
N TYR A 422 30.74 26.43 -4.34
CA TYR A 422 30.03 25.40 -3.59
C TYR A 422 29.15 25.98 -2.50
N ALA A 423 29.68 26.93 -1.72
CA ALA A 423 28.97 27.51 -0.58
C ALA A 423 27.73 28.29 -1.05
N THR A 424 27.85 29.03 -2.15
CA THR A 424 26.73 29.70 -2.82
C THR A 424 25.71 28.69 -3.32
N GLY A 425 26.17 27.64 -4.02
CA GLY A 425 25.29 26.62 -4.58
C GLY A 425 24.48 25.86 -3.51
N MET A 426 25.15 25.42 -2.45
CA MET A 426 24.51 24.81 -1.29
C MET A 426 23.60 25.78 -0.54
N GLY A 427 24.02 27.04 -0.39
CA GLY A 427 23.19 28.09 0.21
C GLY A 427 21.88 28.30 -0.56
N CYS A 428 21.92 28.25 -1.90
CA CYS A 428 20.74 28.33 -2.74
C CYS A 428 19.85 27.08 -2.63
N LEU A 429 20.42 25.87 -2.57
CA LEU A 429 19.63 24.63 -2.39
C LEU A 429 18.95 24.55 -1.02
N VAL A 430 19.67 24.90 0.05
CA VAL A 430 19.08 25.00 1.40
C VAL A 430 18.05 26.12 1.45
N GLY A 431 18.34 27.26 0.81
CA GLY A 431 17.43 28.39 0.71
C GLY A 431 16.11 28.02 0.01
N VAL A 432 16.17 27.37 -1.16
CA VAL A 432 14.96 26.95 -1.88
C VAL A 432 14.21 25.84 -1.15
N SER A 433 14.90 24.92 -0.48
CA SER A 433 14.26 23.91 0.39
C SER A 433 13.48 24.58 1.53
N GLY A 434 14.06 25.59 2.19
CA GLY A 434 13.36 26.37 3.21
C GLY A 434 12.16 27.14 2.66
N LEU A 435 12.33 27.86 1.54
CA LEU A 435 11.26 28.63 0.91
C LEU A 435 10.10 27.75 0.44
N SER A 436 10.39 26.63 -0.22
CA SER A 436 9.40 25.65 -0.68
C SER A 436 8.67 24.98 0.49
N THR A 437 9.38 24.63 1.55
CA THR A 437 8.77 24.11 2.79
C THR A 437 7.79 25.12 3.39
N VAL A 438 8.18 26.39 3.54
CA VAL A 438 7.28 27.44 4.02
C VAL A 438 6.09 27.64 3.07
N MET A 439 6.33 27.58 1.76
CA MET A 439 5.26 27.73 0.76
C MET A 439 4.24 26.58 0.84
N GLY A 440 4.69 25.34 0.99
CA GLY A 440 3.80 24.18 1.16
C GLY A 440 2.92 24.30 2.41
N VAL A 441 3.48 24.80 3.53
CA VAL A 441 2.69 25.07 4.75
C VAL A 441 1.66 26.17 4.50
N THR A 442 2.10 27.31 3.97
CA THR A 442 1.25 28.51 3.83
C THR A 442 0.11 28.32 2.84
N LEU A 443 0.36 27.62 1.72
CA LEU A 443 -0.69 27.23 0.78
C LEU A 443 -1.68 26.25 1.40
N THR A 444 -1.19 25.17 2.02
CA THR A 444 -2.07 24.10 2.53
C THR A 444 -2.87 24.52 3.77
N MET A 445 -2.31 25.37 4.63
CA MET A 445 -3.00 25.89 5.81
C MET A 445 -4.21 26.76 5.46
N ALA A 446 -4.17 27.45 4.31
CA ALA A 446 -5.26 28.27 3.81
C ALA A 446 -6.43 27.46 3.22
N ILE A 447 -6.29 26.13 3.13
CA ILE A 447 -7.30 25.23 2.57
C ILE A 447 -8.11 24.59 3.70
N GLY A 448 -9.43 24.55 3.50
CA GLY A 448 -10.37 23.97 4.43
C GLY A 448 -10.37 22.44 4.42
N GLY A 449 -10.85 21.84 5.50
CA GLY A 449 -10.78 20.39 5.70
C GLY A 449 -11.51 19.53 4.67
N ALA A 450 -12.60 20.00 4.04
CA ALA A 450 -13.26 19.20 3.01
C ALA A 450 -12.79 19.48 1.58
N ASP A 451 -11.99 20.51 1.36
CA ASP A 451 -11.21 20.68 0.12
C ASP A 451 -9.87 19.92 0.19
N MET A 452 -9.51 19.40 1.37
CA MET A 452 -8.27 18.65 1.58
C MET A 452 -8.07 17.44 0.65
N PRO A 453 -9.10 16.70 0.24
CA PRO A 453 -8.93 15.61 -0.73
C PRO A 453 -8.35 16.08 -2.09
N VAL A 454 -8.70 17.30 -2.53
CA VAL A 454 -8.10 17.90 -3.74
C VAL A 454 -6.61 18.17 -3.49
N VAL A 455 -6.25 18.68 -2.31
CA VAL A 455 -4.85 18.90 -1.95
C VAL A 455 -4.05 17.60 -1.97
N ILE A 456 -4.60 16.50 -1.45
CA ILE A 456 -3.93 15.19 -1.47
C ILE A 456 -3.63 14.75 -2.90
N THR A 457 -4.55 14.93 -3.84
CA THR A 457 -4.35 14.53 -5.25
C THR A 457 -3.36 15.45 -5.98
N VAL A 458 -3.33 16.75 -5.67
CA VAL A 458 -2.33 17.70 -6.20
C VAL A 458 -0.93 17.33 -5.69
N LEU A 459 -0.79 17.04 -4.40
CA LEU A 459 0.49 16.65 -3.81
C LEU A 459 0.93 15.26 -4.27
N ASN A 460 0.00 14.35 -4.57
CA ASN A 460 0.29 13.10 -5.28
C ASN A 460 0.92 13.39 -6.66
N SER A 461 0.35 14.32 -7.42
CA SER A 461 0.91 14.73 -8.71
C SER A 461 2.34 15.27 -8.53
N TYR A 462 2.57 16.15 -7.55
CA TYR A 462 3.89 16.71 -7.27
C TYR A 462 4.91 15.63 -6.88
N SER A 463 4.50 14.62 -6.11
CA SER A 463 5.36 13.48 -5.78
C SER A 463 5.84 12.72 -7.02
N GLY A 464 5.00 12.59 -8.05
CA GLY A 464 5.35 11.99 -9.33
C GLY A 464 6.30 12.87 -10.16
N TRP A 465 6.07 14.18 -10.19
CA TRP A 465 6.98 15.11 -10.88
C TRP A 465 8.33 15.26 -10.18
N ALA A 466 8.38 15.14 -8.86
CA ALA A 466 9.63 15.05 -8.10
C ALA A 466 10.42 13.80 -8.50
N LEU A 467 9.76 12.66 -8.66
CA LEU A 467 10.38 11.42 -9.13
C LEU A 467 10.88 11.54 -10.59
N CYS A 468 10.18 12.32 -11.44
CA CYS A 468 10.69 12.65 -12.77
C CYS A 468 11.99 13.48 -12.70
N ALA A 469 12.04 14.46 -11.79
CA ALA A 469 13.24 15.26 -11.58
C ALA A 469 14.41 14.38 -11.10
N GLU A 470 14.20 13.48 -10.14
CA GLU A 470 15.22 12.49 -9.74
C GLU A 470 15.63 11.60 -10.93
N GLY A 471 14.68 11.15 -11.74
CA GLY A 471 14.97 10.35 -12.92
C GLY A 471 15.80 11.08 -13.98
N PHE A 472 15.55 12.37 -14.22
CA PHE A 472 16.39 13.19 -15.10
C PHE A 472 17.77 13.48 -14.48
N LEU A 473 17.82 13.62 -13.16
CA LEU A 473 19.06 13.89 -12.43
C LEU A 473 20.00 12.68 -12.46
N LEU A 474 19.46 11.48 -12.31
CA LEU A 474 20.18 10.21 -12.24
C LEU A 474 20.25 9.44 -13.57
N ASP A 475 19.79 10.05 -14.67
CA ASP A 475 19.67 9.43 -16.01
C ASP A 475 18.94 8.05 -15.98
N ASN A 476 17.81 7.99 -15.27
CA ASN A 476 17.07 6.76 -15.01
C ASN A 476 15.68 6.75 -15.64
N ASN A 477 15.54 6.03 -16.76
CA ASN A 477 14.29 5.87 -17.51
C ASN A 477 13.14 5.26 -16.68
N LEU A 478 13.43 4.39 -15.71
CA LEU A 478 12.36 3.78 -14.90
C LEU A 478 11.72 4.85 -14.00
N MET A 479 12.54 5.70 -13.38
CA MET A 479 12.06 6.75 -12.49
C MET A 479 11.26 7.81 -13.26
N THR A 480 11.68 8.17 -14.47
CA THR A 480 10.92 9.10 -15.31
C THR A 480 9.57 8.52 -15.74
N ILE A 481 9.52 7.25 -16.16
CA ILE A 481 8.27 6.57 -16.55
C ILE A 481 7.31 6.48 -15.35
N VAL A 482 7.79 6.00 -14.21
CA VAL A 482 6.98 5.85 -12.99
C VAL A 482 6.52 7.22 -12.49
N GLY A 483 7.41 8.21 -12.48
CA GLY A 483 7.10 9.57 -12.07
C GLY A 483 6.02 10.21 -12.94
N ALA A 484 6.11 10.07 -14.26
CA ALA A 484 5.12 10.62 -15.19
C ALA A 484 3.75 9.95 -15.04
N LEU A 485 3.73 8.63 -14.79
CA LEU A 485 2.51 7.88 -14.52
C LEU A 485 1.82 8.36 -13.23
N ILE A 486 2.58 8.52 -12.14
CA ILE A 486 2.05 9.04 -10.87
C ILE A 486 1.60 10.50 -11.01
N GLY A 487 2.44 11.33 -11.65
CA GLY A 487 2.20 12.75 -11.86
C GLY A 487 0.93 13.03 -12.64
N SER A 488 0.75 12.35 -13.78
CA SER A 488 -0.46 12.46 -14.60
C SER A 488 -1.71 11.91 -13.90
N SER A 489 -1.61 10.77 -13.21
CA SER A 489 -2.70 10.21 -12.42
C SER A 489 -3.20 11.21 -11.37
N GLY A 490 -2.30 11.77 -10.54
CA GLY A 490 -2.65 12.77 -9.54
C GLY A 490 -3.35 13.99 -10.14
N ALA A 491 -2.84 14.50 -11.27
CA ALA A 491 -3.40 15.68 -11.93
C ALA A 491 -4.82 15.43 -12.49
N ILE A 492 -5.04 14.27 -13.11
CA ILE A 492 -6.36 13.86 -13.63
C ILE A 492 -7.35 13.72 -12.48
N LEU A 493 -6.95 13.09 -11.37
CA LEU A 493 -7.80 12.96 -10.19
C LEU A 493 -8.16 14.34 -9.62
N SER A 494 -7.19 15.26 -9.46
CA SER A 494 -7.47 16.61 -9.00
C SER A 494 -8.47 17.34 -9.89
N TYR A 495 -8.35 17.18 -11.22
CA TYR A 495 -9.28 17.77 -12.17
C TYR A 495 -10.70 17.21 -12.00
N ILE A 496 -10.85 15.88 -11.93
CA ILE A 496 -12.15 15.23 -11.74
C ILE A 496 -12.82 15.72 -10.46
N MET A 497 -12.07 15.81 -9.35
CA MET A 497 -12.62 16.33 -8.09
C MET A 497 -13.06 17.80 -8.20
N CYS A 498 -12.25 18.66 -8.82
CA CYS A 498 -12.58 20.06 -9.06
C CYS A 498 -13.86 20.22 -9.88
N VAL A 499 -14.01 19.45 -10.97
CA VAL A 499 -15.20 19.46 -11.82
C VAL A 499 -16.43 18.98 -11.04
N ALA A 500 -16.31 17.89 -10.27
CA ALA A 500 -17.40 17.36 -9.47
C ALA A 500 -17.87 18.30 -8.34
N MET A 501 -17.02 19.25 -7.92
CA MET A 501 -17.37 20.31 -6.96
C MET A 501 -17.77 21.62 -7.63
N ASN A 502 -17.72 21.71 -8.97
CA ASN A 502 -17.87 22.93 -9.74
C ASN A 502 -16.96 24.09 -9.25
N ARG A 503 -15.70 23.77 -8.97
CA ARG A 503 -14.67 24.71 -8.55
C ARG A 503 -13.40 24.52 -9.39
N SER A 504 -12.74 25.61 -9.74
CA SER A 504 -11.46 25.54 -10.45
C SER A 504 -10.31 25.22 -9.49
N LEU A 505 -9.26 24.55 -9.99
CA LEU A 505 -8.07 24.23 -9.20
C LEU A 505 -7.41 25.47 -8.55
N PRO A 506 -7.26 26.62 -9.26
CA PRO A 506 -6.78 27.85 -8.62
C PRO A 506 -7.68 28.33 -7.47
N ASN A 507 -9.00 28.23 -7.61
CA ASN A 507 -9.93 28.63 -6.54
C ASN A 507 -9.78 27.76 -5.30
N VAL A 508 -9.51 26.46 -5.47
CA VAL A 508 -9.27 25.55 -4.34
C VAL A 508 -7.91 25.83 -3.68
N ILE A 509 -6.83 25.92 -4.45
CA ILE A 509 -5.46 26.11 -3.91
C ILE A 509 -5.26 27.50 -3.31
N LEU A 510 -5.83 28.54 -3.91
CA LEU A 510 -5.70 29.92 -3.43
C LEU A 510 -6.74 30.28 -2.36
N GLY A 511 -7.63 29.35 -2.00
CA GLY A 511 -8.63 29.52 -0.96
C GLY A 511 -9.68 30.59 -1.29
N GLY A 512 -10.22 30.57 -2.50
CA GLY A 512 -11.35 31.40 -2.93
C GLY A 512 -12.69 30.87 -2.36
N PHE A 513 -13.55 31.78 -1.91
CA PHE A 513 -14.92 31.48 -1.47
C PHE A 513 -15.86 31.45 -2.69
N GLY A 514 -16.61 30.34 -2.87
CA GLY A 514 -17.66 30.19 -3.91
C GLY A 514 -17.30 29.27 -5.08
N THR A 515 -18.32 28.86 -5.85
CA THR A 515 -18.18 28.19 -7.15
C THR A 515 -17.95 29.21 -8.27
N SER A 516 -17.52 28.75 -9.45
CA SER A 516 -17.34 29.61 -10.63
C SER A 516 -18.63 30.25 -11.16
N SER A 517 -19.78 29.79 -10.70
CA SER A 517 -21.11 30.16 -11.22
C SER A 517 -22.00 30.88 -10.21
N THR A 518 -21.52 31.19 -9.00
CA THR A 518 -22.30 31.96 -8.03
C THR A 518 -22.53 33.39 -8.52
N ALA A 519 -23.79 33.78 -8.70
CA ALA A 519 -24.19 35.17 -8.87
C ALA A 519 -24.00 35.90 -7.53
N GLY A 520 -23.35 37.07 -7.53
CA GLY A 520 -22.98 37.82 -6.31
C GLY A 520 -24.15 38.43 -5.50
N GLY A 521 -25.36 37.88 -5.62
CA GLY A 521 -26.54 38.26 -4.85
C GLY A 521 -26.64 37.54 -3.50
N LYS A 522 -27.75 37.77 -2.78
CA LYS A 522 -28.06 37.03 -1.55
C LYS A 522 -28.62 35.65 -1.91
N PRO A 523 -28.21 34.57 -1.21
CA PRO A 523 -28.82 33.25 -1.36
C PRO A 523 -30.33 33.28 -1.12
N MET A 524 -31.05 32.37 -1.79
CA MET A 524 -32.49 32.19 -1.62
C MET A 524 -32.84 31.87 -0.17
N GLU A 525 -33.83 32.56 0.38
CA GLU A 525 -34.31 32.32 1.74
C GLU A 525 -35.19 31.05 1.77
N ILE A 526 -34.85 30.09 2.64
CA ILE A 526 -35.62 28.85 2.76
C ILE A 526 -36.82 29.09 3.67
N THR A 527 -38.02 28.97 3.12
CA THR A 527 -39.28 29.10 3.85
C THR A 527 -39.99 27.76 3.93
N GLY A 528 -40.39 27.34 5.14
CA GLY A 528 -41.18 26.12 5.35
C GLY A 528 -40.89 25.44 6.68
N THR A 529 -41.67 24.43 7.02
CA THR A 529 -41.43 23.53 8.15
C THR A 529 -40.98 22.18 7.62
N HIS A 530 -40.03 21.52 8.29
CA HIS A 530 -39.63 20.17 7.93
C HIS A 530 -40.65 19.16 8.47
N THR A 531 -40.81 18.04 7.77
CA THR A 531 -41.57 16.88 8.26
C THR A 531 -40.60 15.94 8.97
N GLU A 532 -40.91 15.51 10.19
CA GLU A 532 -40.09 14.56 10.95
C GLU A 532 -40.83 13.22 11.09
N VAL A 533 -40.10 12.12 10.96
CA VAL A 533 -40.60 10.75 11.14
C VAL A 533 -39.78 10.02 12.19
N ASN A 534 -40.40 9.07 12.88
CA ASN A 534 -39.70 8.17 13.77
C ASN A 534 -39.24 6.89 13.05
N VAL A 535 -38.52 6.03 13.78
CA VAL A 535 -37.98 4.78 13.21
C VAL A 535 -39.10 3.83 12.77
N ASP A 536 -40.21 3.74 13.51
CA ASP A 536 -41.33 2.85 13.18
C ASP A 536 -41.98 3.23 11.84
N GLN A 537 -42.29 4.51 11.67
CA GLN A 537 -42.81 5.06 10.42
C GLN A 537 -41.83 4.87 9.25
N SER A 538 -40.52 5.02 9.52
CA SER A 538 -39.49 4.79 8.51
C SER A 538 -39.44 3.32 8.07
N VAL A 539 -39.62 2.37 8.99
CA VAL A 539 -39.69 0.94 8.68
C VAL A 539 -40.92 0.63 7.82
N GLU A 540 -42.08 1.23 8.11
CA GLU A 540 -43.28 1.07 7.29
C GLU A 540 -43.05 1.52 5.84
N LEU A 541 -42.45 2.72 5.65
CA LEU A 541 -42.10 3.24 4.33
C LEU A 541 -41.10 2.33 3.58
N ILE A 542 -40.10 1.78 4.29
CA ILE A 542 -39.13 0.84 3.71
C ILE A 542 -39.82 -0.46 3.29
N LYS A 543 -40.81 -0.93 4.04
CA LYS A 543 -41.57 -2.15 3.72
C LYS A 543 -42.47 -1.97 2.50
N GLU A 544 -43.08 -0.80 2.33
CA GLU A 544 -43.96 -0.49 1.20
C GLU A 544 -43.21 -0.28 -0.12
N ALA A 545 -41.97 0.23 -0.07
CA ALA A 545 -41.16 0.53 -1.26
C ALA A 545 -40.63 -0.74 -1.96
N ASN A 546 -40.70 -0.82 -3.29
CA ASN A 546 -40.11 -1.92 -4.07
C ASN A 546 -38.75 -1.56 -4.68
N SER A 547 -38.55 -0.28 -5.01
CA SER A 547 -37.29 0.29 -5.50
C SER A 547 -36.72 1.30 -4.50
N ILE A 548 -35.53 1.02 -3.96
CA ILE A 548 -34.86 1.82 -2.94
C ILE A 548 -33.47 2.25 -3.42
N ILE A 549 -33.18 3.55 -3.35
CA ILE A 549 -31.83 4.08 -3.56
C ILE A 549 -31.29 4.60 -2.23
N ILE A 550 -30.07 4.20 -1.87
CA ILE A 550 -29.35 4.71 -0.70
C ILE A 550 -28.27 5.67 -1.19
N THR A 551 -28.29 6.92 -0.73
CA THR A 551 -27.26 7.92 -1.04
C THR A 551 -26.42 8.20 0.22
N PRO A 552 -25.31 7.48 0.42
CA PRO A 552 -24.47 7.62 1.60
C PRO A 552 -23.57 8.86 1.51
N GLY A 553 -23.27 9.45 2.66
CA GLY A 553 -22.25 10.48 2.81
C GLY A 553 -21.23 10.13 3.89
N TRP A 554 -20.26 11.02 4.13
CA TRP A 554 -19.23 10.81 5.14
C TRP A 554 -19.81 10.56 6.55
N GLY A 555 -20.99 11.09 6.86
CA GLY A 555 -21.65 10.86 8.15
C GLY A 555 -21.97 9.40 8.44
N LEU A 556 -22.24 8.58 7.43
CA LEU A 556 -22.45 7.14 7.56
C LEU A 556 -21.16 6.43 8.00
N CYS A 557 -20.06 6.70 7.31
CA CYS A 557 -18.76 6.08 7.57
C CYS A 557 -18.14 6.57 8.88
N ALA A 558 -18.26 7.87 9.19
CA ALA A 558 -17.76 8.45 10.42
C ALA A 558 -18.40 7.84 11.68
N ALA A 559 -19.66 7.37 11.56
CA ALA A 559 -20.38 6.69 12.62
C ALA A 559 -20.19 5.16 12.60
N LYS A 560 -19.41 4.61 11.66
CA LYS A 560 -19.29 3.15 11.41
C LYS A 560 -20.65 2.48 11.12
N ALA A 561 -21.56 3.19 10.45
CA ALA A 561 -22.92 2.74 10.15
C ALA A 561 -23.04 1.95 8.82
N GLN A 562 -21.95 1.78 8.08
CA GLN A 562 -21.94 0.99 6.84
C GLN A 562 -22.32 -0.49 7.05
N TYR A 563 -21.90 -1.10 8.16
CA TYR A 563 -22.18 -2.52 8.44
C TYR A 563 -23.68 -2.82 8.65
N PRO A 564 -24.42 -2.11 9.53
CA PRO A 564 -25.87 -2.36 9.68
C PRO A 564 -26.64 -2.01 8.40
N ILE A 565 -26.19 -1.04 7.61
CA ILE A 565 -26.79 -0.72 6.30
C ILE A 565 -26.57 -1.88 5.31
N ALA A 566 -25.38 -2.45 5.22
CA ALA A 566 -25.09 -3.58 4.34
C ALA A 566 -25.97 -4.81 4.70
N ASP A 567 -26.09 -5.12 5.99
CA ASP A 567 -26.97 -6.18 6.46
C ASP A 567 -28.45 -5.90 6.15
N MET A 568 -28.91 -4.65 6.34
CA MET A 568 -30.27 -4.25 6.01
C MET A 568 -30.54 -4.40 4.51
N VAL A 569 -29.62 -3.96 3.66
CA VAL A 569 -29.70 -4.10 2.21
C VAL A 569 -29.82 -5.57 1.81
N LYS A 570 -28.98 -6.43 2.38
CA LYS A 570 -29.04 -7.87 2.14
C LYS A 570 -30.42 -8.45 2.46
N MET A 571 -30.99 -8.13 3.63
CA MET A 571 -32.32 -8.59 4.02
C MET A 571 -33.42 -8.06 3.09
N LEU A 572 -33.33 -6.81 2.63
CA LEU A 572 -34.31 -6.24 1.71
C LEU A 572 -34.24 -6.88 0.31
N VAL A 573 -33.03 -7.20 -0.17
CA VAL A 573 -32.82 -7.91 -1.44
C VAL A 573 -33.32 -9.35 -1.36
N GLU A 574 -33.15 -10.04 -0.22
CA GLU A 574 -33.72 -11.38 0.03
C GLU A 574 -35.25 -11.39 -0.04
N GLN A 575 -35.90 -10.25 0.24
CA GLN A 575 -37.35 -10.06 0.09
C GLN A 575 -37.77 -9.64 -1.33
N GLY A 576 -36.84 -9.65 -2.30
CA GLY A 576 -37.10 -9.34 -3.70
C GLY A 576 -37.18 -7.84 -4.02
N LYS A 577 -36.74 -6.96 -3.10
CA LYS A 577 -36.68 -5.51 -3.37
C LYS A 577 -35.44 -5.16 -4.17
N THR A 578 -35.54 -4.13 -5.02
CA THR A 578 -34.39 -3.59 -5.75
C THR A 578 -33.74 -2.51 -4.90
N VAL A 579 -32.55 -2.78 -4.35
CA VAL A 579 -31.81 -1.83 -3.50
C VAL A 579 -30.46 -1.51 -4.14
N ARG A 580 -30.20 -0.22 -4.37
CA ARG A 580 -28.98 0.26 -5.03
C ARG A 580 -28.37 1.43 -4.26
N PHE A 581 -27.08 1.65 -4.40
CA PHE A 581 -26.35 2.78 -3.83
C PHE A 581 -26.04 3.80 -4.93
N GLY A 582 -26.30 5.08 -4.65
CA GLY A 582 -25.88 6.19 -5.50
C GLY A 582 -24.73 6.96 -4.86
N ILE A 583 -23.56 6.90 -5.48
CA ILE A 583 -22.34 7.51 -4.96
C ILE A 583 -22.07 8.83 -5.67
N HIS A 584 -21.89 9.89 -4.89
CA HIS A 584 -21.43 11.17 -5.40
C HIS A 584 -19.90 11.17 -5.51
N PRO A 585 -19.28 11.67 -6.59
CA PRO A 585 -17.82 11.55 -6.82
C PRO A 585 -16.93 12.15 -5.72
N VAL A 586 -17.41 13.20 -5.05
CA VAL A 586 -16.72 13.85 -3.91
C VAL A 586 -17.28 13.46 -2.53
N ALA A 587 -18.10 12.42 -2.44
CA ALA A 587 -18.53 11.91 -1.13
C ALA A 587 -17.35 11.23 -0.43
N GLY A 588 -17.02 11.71 0.79
CA GLY A 588 -15.96 11.15 1.62
C GLY A 588 -14.83 12.14 1.90
N ARG A 589 -13.66 11.62 2.28
CA ARG A 589 -12.42 12.38 2.53
C ARG A 589 -11.28 12.00 1.57
N MET A 590 -11.55 11.17 0.58
CA MET A 590 -10.64 10.78 -0.49
C MET A 590 -11.47 10.26 -1.69
N PRO A 591 -11.00 10.43 -2.94
CA PRO A 591 -11.67 9.85 -4.11
C PRO A 591 -11.95 8.36 -3.94
N GLY A 592 -13.18 7.93 -4.22
CA GLY A 592 -13.60 6.53 -4.14
C GLY A 592 -13.64 5.93 -2.74
N GLN A 593 -13.44 6.73 -1.67
CA GLN A 593 -13.38 6.20 -0.31
C GLN A 593 -14.67 5.50 0.12
N LEU A 594 -15.84 6.04 -0.28
CA LEU A 594 -17.11 5.41 0.07
C LEU A 594 -17.29 4.05 -0.61
N ASN A 595 -16.87 3.89 -1.87
CA ASN A 595 -16.94 2.60 -2.57
C ASN A 595 -16.15 1.53 -1.80
N VAL A 596 -14.93 1.86 -1.36
CA VAL A 596 -14.09 0.94 -0.58
C VAL A 596 -14.71 0.61 0.79
N LEU A 597 -15.28 1.60 1.48
CA LEU A 597 -15.90 1.39 2.79
C LEU A 597 -17.19 0.56 2.72
N LEU A 598 -17.96 0.70 1.63
CA LEU A 598 -19.12 -0.15 1.37
C LEU A 598 -18.69 -1.58 1.02
N ALA A 599 -17.64 -1.75 0.21
CA ALA A 599 -17.07 -3.05 -0.10
C ALA A 599 -16.52 -3.76 1.16
N GLU A 600 -15.86 -3.02 2.06
CA GLU A 600 -15.41 -3.54 3.36
C GLU A 600 -16.60 -4.03 4.22
N ALA A 601 -17.73 -3.33 4.15
CA ALA A 601 -18.97 -3.75 4.81
C ALA A 601 -19.67 -4.95 4.13
N GLY A 602 -19.15 -5.43 3.00
CA GLY A 602 -19.68 -6.55 2.25
C GLY A 602 -20.77 -6.21 1.23
N VAL A 603 -20.89 -4.94 0.83
CA VAL A 603 -21.80 -4.52 -0.25
C VAL A 603 -21.21 -4.92 -1.60
N PRO A 604 -21.95 -5.67 -2.44
CA PRO A 604 -21.52 -5.99 -3.80
C PRO A 604 -21.35 -4.76 -4.69
N TYR A 605 -20.33 -4.75 -5.57
CA TYR A 605 -20.04 -3.59 -6.44
C TYR A 605 -21.10 -3.34 -7.52
N ASP A 606 -21.82 -4.37 -7.96
CA ASP A 606 -22.86 -4.29 -9.00
C ASP A 606 -24.08 -3.46 -8.58
N VAL A 607 -24.31 -3.30 -7.27
CA VAL A 607 -25.36 -2.45 -6.73
C VAL A 607 -24.86 -1.07 -6.30
N VAL A 608 -23.57 -0.76 -6.50
CA VAL A 608 -22.96 0.53 -6.19
C VAL A 608 -22.74 1.29 -7.50
N LEU A 609 -23.57 2.29 -7.75
CA LEU A 609 -23.58 3.07 -8.99
C LEU A 609 -23.05 4.48 -8.75
N GLU A 610 -22.36 5.01 -9.75
CA GLU A 610 -21.90 6.39 -9.75
C GLU A 610 -23.05 7.35 -10.08
N MET A 611 -22.90 8.62 -9.68
CA MET A 611 -23.94 9.65 -9.86
C MET A 611 -24.48 9.75 -11.29
N ASP A 612 -23.60 9.69 -12.29
CA ASP A 612 -23.98 9.80 -13.71
C ASP A 612 -24.78 8.59 -14.21
N GLU A 613 -24.63 7.44 -13.55
CA GLU A 613 -25.32 6.19 -13.90
C GLU A 613 -26.71 6.11 -13.26
N ILE A 614 -26.88 6.69 -12.06
CA ILE A 614 -28.09 6.50 -11.25
C ILE A 614 -29.05 7.71 -11.25
N ASN A 615 -28.61 8.90 -11.66
CA ASN A 615 -29.41 10.12 -11.49
C ASN A 615 -30.76 10.09 -12.24
N GLU A 616 -30.82 9.50 -13.44
CA GLU A 616 -32.08 9.40 -14.19
C GLU A 616 -33.10 8.45 -13.55
N ASP A 617 -32.65 7.53 -12.69
CA ASP A 617 -33.49 6.51 -12.07
C ASP A 617 -34.25 7.02 -10.83
N PHE A 618 -33.88 8.19 -10.29
CA PHE A 618 -34.57 8.76 -9.13
C PHE A 618 -36.07 8.97 -9.37
N LYS A 619 -36.48 9.33 -10.60
CA LYS A 619 -37.90 9.55 -10.96
C LYS A 619 -38.76 8.29 -10.80
N GLU A 620 -38.17 7.12 -11.04
CA GLU A 620 -38.83 5.81 -10.96
C GLU A 620 -38.59 5.12 -9.60
N THR A 621 -37.97 5.81 -8.64
CA THR A 621 -37.61 5.26 -7.33
C THR A 621 -38.69 5.54 -6.29
N ASP A 622 -39.11 4.50 -5.58
CA ASP A 622 -40.16 4.59 -4.56
C ASP A 622 -39.66 5.31 -3.30
N LEU A 623 -38.44 4.98 -2.86
CA LEU A 623 -37.86 5.52 -1.64
C LEU A 623 -36.37 5.82 -1.79
N THR A 624 -35.93 6.99 -1.34
CA THR A 624 -34.51 7.32 -1.23
C THR A 624 -34.10 7.52 0.23
N LEU A 625 -33.07 6.79 0.66
CA LEU A 625 -32.47 6.92 1.99
C LEU A 625 -31.18 7.75 1.88
N VAL A 626 -31.22 8.99 2.36
CA VAL A 626 -30.06 9.87 2.44
C VAL A 626 -29.39 9.70 3.80
N VAL A 627 -28.21 9.07 3.84
CA VAL A 627 -27.56 8.72 5.11
C VAL A 627 -26.27 9.50 5.31
N GLY A 628 -26.32 10.55 6.13
CA GLY A 628 -25.14 11.35 6.47
C GLY A 628 -24.55 12.16 5.31
N ALA A 629 -25.33 12.43 4.28
CA ALA A 629 -25.02 13.35 3.18
C ALA A 629 -25.81 14.67 3.33
N ASN A 630 -25.27 15.77 2.82
CA ASN A 630 -25.96 17.06 2.80
C ASN A 630 -25.70 17.82 1.48
N ASP A 631 -24.48 18.28 1.26
CA ASP A 631 -24.18 19.14 0.10
C ASP A 631 -24.34 18.40 -1.23
N THR A 632 -24.01 17.10 -1.27
CA THR A 632 -24.11 16.23 -2.45
C THR A 632 -25.55 15.89 -2.88
N VAL A 633 -26.55 16.30 -2.10
CA VAL A 633 -27.98 16.11 -2.38
C VAL A 633 -28.75 17.44 -2.37
N ASN A 634 -28.06 18.58 -2.34
CA ASN A 634 -28.67 19.88 -2.09
C ASN A 634 -29.23 20.51 -3.37
N SER A 635 -30.55 20.69 -3.44
CA SER A 635 -31.23 21.26 -4.62
C SER A 635 -30.86 22.71 -4.91
N ALA A 636 -30.33 23.45 -3.93
CA ALA A 636 -29.87 24.82 -4.12
C ALA A 636 -28.75 24.93 -5.17
N ALA A 637 -28.02 23.83 -5.44
CA ALA A 637 -27.02 23.80 -6.50
C ALA A 637 -27.63 24.03 -7.90
N GLN A 638 -28.90 23.66 -8.12
CA GLN A 638 -29.62 23.84 -9.39
C GLN A 638 -30.67 24.95 -9.33
N GLU A 639 -31.33 25.12 -8.19
CA GLU A 639 -32.48 26.02 -8.02
C GLU A 639 -32.08 27.47 -7.65
N ASP A 640 -30.90 27.68 -7.05
CA ASP A 640 -30.44 29.00 -6.59
C ASP A 640 -29.10 29.42 -7.22
N PRO A 641 -29.09 30.37 -8.19
CA PRO A 641 -27.87 30.84 -8.81
C PRO A 641 -26.96 31.63 -7.84
N ASN A 642 -27.47 32.09 -6.68
CA ASN A 642 -26.69 32.79 -5.67
C ASN A 642 -26.15 31.87 -4.57
N SER A 643 -26.42 30.56 -4.65
CA SER A 643 -25.89 29.58 -3.71
C SER A 643 -24.37 29.45 -3.84
N ILE A 644 -23.70 29.18 -2.71
CA ILE A 644 -22.24 28.92 -2.70
C ILE A 644 -21.87 27.66 -3.49
N ILE A 645 -22.82 26.74 -3.68
CA ILE A 645 -22.67 25.49 -4.43
C ILE A 645 -23.42 25.54 -5.78
N ALA A 646 -23.84 26.72 -6.23
CA ALA A 646 -24.54 26.87 -7.51
C ALA A 646 -23.74 26.23 -8.65
N GLY A 647 -24.39 25.40 -9.46
CA GLY A 647 -23.82 24.64 -10.58
C GLY A 647 -23.08 23.35 -10.21
N MET A 648 -22.98 23.00 -8.92
CA MET A 648 -22.43 21.70 -8.50
C MET A 648 -23.37 20.57 -8.98
N PRO A 649 -22.86 19.56 -9.72
CA PRO A 649 -23.62 18.33 -9.95
C PRO A 649 -23.97 17.69 -8.61
N VAL A 650 -25.21 17.27 -8.42
CA VAL A 650 -25.69 16.65 -7.18
C VAL A 650 -26.57 15.45 -7.49
N LEU A 651 -26.73 14.56 -6.52
CA LEU A 651 -27.71 13.47 -6.60
C LEU A 651 -29.11 14.06 -6.42
N GLU A 652 -29.97 13.91 -7.42
CA GLU A 652 -31.28 14.56 -7.52
C GLU A 652 -32.36 13.83 -6.72
N VAL A 653 -32.08 13.52 -5.46
CA VAL A 653 -32.89 12.67 -4.59
C VAL A 653 -34.34 13.14 -4.42
N TRP A 654 -34.59 14.45 -4.57
CA TRP A 654 -35.92 15.04 -4.47
C TRP A 654 -36.86 14.64 -5.61
N LYS A 655 -36.35 14.02 -6.68
CA LYS A 655 -37.16 13.47 -7.79
C LYS A 655 -37.81 12.13 -7.45
N SER A 656 -37.41 11.47 -6.36
CA SER A 656 -38.03 10.24 -5.86
C SER A 656 -39.42 10.48 -5.26
N LYS A 657 -40.24 9.42 -5.19
CA LYS A 657 -41.59 9.51 -4.60
C LYS A 657 -41.55 9.92 -3.13
N GLN A 658 -40.61 9.35 -2.37
CA GLN A 658 -40.36 9.71 -0.97
C GLN A 658 -38.87 9.71 -0.63
N VAL A 659 -38.45 10.63 0.23
CA VAL A 659 -37.07 10.75 0.72
C VAL A 659 -37.05 10.69 2.24
N ILE A 660 -36.15 9.90 2.81
CA ILE A 660 -35.83 9.92 4.24
C ILE A 660 -34.41 10.42 4.41
N VAL A 661 -34.24 11.53 5.13
CA VAL A 661 -32.91 12.09 5.42
C VAL A 661 -32.52 11.80 6.87
N MET A 662 -31.43 11.05 7.03
CA MET A 662 -30.90 10.62 8.32
C MET A 662 -29.72 11.50 8.72
N LYS A 663 -29.90 12.30 9.79
CA LYS A 663 -28.86 13.19 10.33
C LYS A 663 -29.07 13.49 11.82
N ARG A 664 -28.04 13.99 12.49
CA ARG A 664 -28.07 14.26 13.95
C ARG A 664 -29.01 15.40 14.35
N THR A 665 -28.96 16.51 13.63
CA THR A 665 -29.73 17.72 13.89
C THR A 665 -30.03 18.44 12.57
N MET A 666 -30.85 19.49 12.59
CA MET A 666 -31.10 20.35 11.42
C MET A 666 -29.91 21.25 11.03
N GLY A 667 -28.72 21.07 11.62
CA GLY A 667 -27.54 21.89 11.30
C GLY A 667 -27.03 21.76 9.86
N VAL A 668 -26.21 22.72 9.46
CA VAL A 668 -25.65 22.85 8.10
C VAL A 668 -24.57 21.79 7.76
N GLY A 669 -24.33 21.64 6.46
CA GLY A 669 -23.30 20.76 5.88
C GLY A 669 -21.90 21.40 5.89
N TYR A 670 -21.03 20.94 4.99
CA TYR A 670 -19.68 21.48 4.89
C TYR A 670 -19.67 22.88 4.28
N ALA A 671 -20.48 23.09 3.23
CA ALA A 671 -20.66 24.38 2.58
C ALA A 671 -21.31 25.45 3.48
N ALA A 672 -21.73 25.07 4.70
CA ALA A 672 -22.43 25.92 5.67
C ALA A 672 -23.69 26.60 5.12
N VAL A 673 -24.37 25.94 4.17
CA VAL A 673 -25.63 26.38 3.58
C VAL A 673 -26.75 25.43 3.98
N ASP A 674 -27.93 26.00 4.22
CA ASP A 674 -29.14 25.22 4.49
C ASP A 674 -29.59 24.47 3.22
N ASN A 675 -30.26 23.33 3.41
CA ASN A 675 -30.64 22.46 2.30
C ASN A 675 -32.15 22.55 2.07
N PRO A 676 -32.63 23.09 0.93
CA PRO A 676 -34.05 23.23 0.65
C PRO A 676 -34.79 21.88 0.62
N ILE A 677 -34.10 20.77 0.32
CA ILE A 677 -34.76 19.45 0.25
C ILE A 677 -35.37 19.05 1.60
N PHE A 678 -34.83 19.52 2.72
CA PHE A 678 -35.32 19.18 4.06
C PHE A 678 -36.72 19.74 4.34
N TYR A 679 -37.17 20.68 3.51
CA TYR A 679 -38.45 21.38 3.63
C TYR A 679 -39.41 21.04 2.47
N LYS A 680 -39.00 20.14 1.56
CA LYS A 680 -39.87 19.67 0.46
C LYS A 680 -40.89 18.65 1.01
N PRO A 681 -42.12 18.62 0.45
CA PRO A 681 -43.22 17.83 1.01
C PRO A 681 -43.04 16.31 0.91
N ASN A 682 -42.19 15.83 0.00
CA ASN A 682 -41.82 14.42 -0.16
C ASN A 682 -40.54 14.05 0.63
N THR A 683 -40.12 14.87 1.58
CA THR A 683 -38.95 14.62 2.41
C THR A 683 -39.33 14.53 3.87
N SER A 684 -38.94 13.42 4.50
CA SER A 684 -39.07 13.18 5.93
C SER A 684 -37.70 13.14 6.59
N MET A 685 -37.56 13.85 7.70
CA MET A 685 -36.35 13.88 8.51
C MET A 685 -36.40 12.76 9.55
N LEU A 686 -35.39 11.90 9.59
CA LEU A 686 -35.18 10.92 10.66
C LEU A 686 -33.98 11.36 11.50
N LEU A 687 -34.25 12.06 12.59
CA LEU A 687 -33.20 12.65 13.42
C LEU A 687 -32.60 11.63 14.38
N GLY A 688 -31.27 11.64 14.48
CA GLY A 688 -30.53 10.78 15.41
C GLY A 688 -29.09 10.53 15.00
N ASP A 689 -28.36 9.84 15.87
CA ASP A 689 -27.05 9.32 15.52
C ASP A 689 -27.18 8.24 14.43
N ALA A 690 -26.33 8.30 13.41
CA ALA A 690 -26.43 7.42 12.24
C ALA A 690 -26.27 5.95 12.61
N LYS A 691 -25.35 5.60 13.53
CA LYS A 691 -25.14 4.21 13.94
C LYS A 691 -26.36 3.67 14.66
N LYS A 692 -26.85 4.40 15.67
CA LYS A 692 -28.01 4.00 16.48
C LYS A 692 -29.26 3.83 15.62
N THR A 693 -29.51 4.78 14.72
CA THR A 693 -30.69 4.74 13.83
C THR A 693 -30.60 3.59 12.84
N CYS A 694 -29.44 3.39 12.19
CA CYS A 694 -29.24 2.26 11.28
C CYS A 694 -29.34 0.89 11.98
N ASP A 695 -28.79 0.74 13.18
CA ASP A 695 -28.93 -0.49 13.98
C ASP A 695 -30.38 -0.78 14.33
N THR A 696 -31.14 0.25 14.71
CA THR A 696 -32.56 0.09 15.07
C THR A 696 -33.41 -0.25 13.84
N LEU A 697 -33.13 0.39 12.69
CA LEU A 697 -33.76 0.04 11.41
C LEU A 697 -33.44 -1.40 11.03
N GLN A 698 -32.17 -1.80 11.07
CA GLN A 698 -31.74 -3.16 10.79
C GLN A 698 -32.46 -4.18 11.70
N ALA A 699 -32.52 -3.92 13.00
CA ALA A 699 -33.18 -4.80 13.96
C ALA A 699 -34.68 -4.95 13.68
N LYS A 700 -35.39 -3.85 13.42
CA LYS A 700 -36.84 -3.88 13.13
C LYS A 700 -37.15 -4.52 11.78
N ILE A 701 -36.29 -4.31 10.77
CA ILE A 701 -36.42 -5.00 9.47
C ILE A 701 -36.20 -6.50 9.65
N ARG A 702 -35.23 -6.90 10.48
CA ARG A 702 -35.02 -8.31 10.82
C ARG A 702 -36.28 -8.90 11.48
N GLU A 703 -36.79 -8.29 12.54
CA GLU A 703 -38.02 -8.73 13.23
C GLU A 703 -39.27 -8.76 12.32
N ALA A 704 -39.30 -7.93 11.28
CA ALA A 704 -40.42 -7.87 10.36
C ALA A 704 -40.43 -9.00 9.31
N TYR A 705 -39.27 -9.59 8.99
CA TYR A 705 -39.11 -10.57 7.91
C TYR A 705 -38.57 -11.94 8.39
N TYR A 706 -38.00 -12.02 9.59
CA TYR A 706 -37.40 -13.19 10.22
C TYR A 706 -37.87 -13.31 11.67
#